data_AF-A0A4Q9L447-F1
#
_entry.id   AF-A0A4Q9L447-F1
#
_cell.length_a   1.000
_cell.length_b   1.000
_cell.length_c   1.000
_cell.angle_alpha   90.00
_cell.angle_beta   90.00
_cell.angle_gamma   90.00
#
_symmetry.space_group_name_H-M   'P 1'
#
loop_
_entity.id
_entity.type
_entity.pdbx_description
1 polymer ?
#
loop_
_entity_poly.entity_id
_entity_poly.type
_entity_poly.pdbx_seq_one_letter_code
_entity_poly.pdbx_strand_id
1 'polypeptide(L)'
;MTLNLVTAYKFAFNSYKNENSEILFFLQRQDNRENSEHNIEKFDLKLYKNNEENQFDRQDLVFTYTKENFIEFYLLNNMLLTNSFENNCQNKIINCNFDLSYYLKLSKDFTEIPDRITICQLKYFLLTLKFLQAVDNKNLAKLLQALIFKVFICSNTDKNNTKHEEIIDSNFMSQFDFYIKRGLLIAFLNILMINYTFYDENLILLEKSKDIYYTSHFNEHIPYKNLLINNYKIFRTLKNTLKGLPNFLCIFQILLDEINIKSLIINNYEELENHIEDVYLFISSLTFFKSIVVLNSKNNSRGFLYDPNSINKKDIEYLSLKNLTIELSNLVFLLEQQKLKGLILNCIDIEGVVDNSVESNMKLNLEYIHLINVKMKVFKWCDFFKSANVHKIILNFSGTKIQESILNELIHDNSCKDVLYLEISFGSTGIWSNLHVLLKNFIYLHTFKLESYVSDENIALSLVKTVDNMKGLENLTINLPQKGMAEYAFIFKMPSIKFLCVSVGRSVYASRGKISININFLGNYKSLNEFVLMNAKIDESEFAEIFKLEALTKLSFFSCDLDYISNYSTRDFFPQNITSLDIVRSNLTFFKNFDILSIFTRLENLNIAKCDLESGFLAKLNPLCNFSLKKLHYLENCLDKNDLDRIQNLKCLEELYLKDSKFYQCSFSELGNDCKFLNSLKVLDIQYVQIYLEDLIYLKRFKILKDLKLTLSTSDFFTTINFLRSLPIYILSLDNFEKGNLDRYRYSYSYECYFYEENIKNSNIVLTYLSG
;
A
#
# COMPACT_ATOMS: atom_id res chain seq x y z
N MET A 1 -3.24 -12.32 51.16
CA MET A 1 -1.81 -11.99 51.32
C MET A 1 -1.04 -12.76 50.26
N THR A 2 -0.81 -12.14 49.11
CA THR A 2 -0.09 -12.72 47.98
C THR A 2 1.40 -12.50 48.19
N LEU A 3 2.16 -13.57 48.40
CA LEU A 3 3.63 -13.52 48.38
C LEU A 3 4.05 -13.09 46.98
N ASN A 4 4.58 -11.87 46.84
CA ASN A 4 5.36 -11.46 45.67
C ASN A 4 6.61 -12.34 45.62
N LEU A 5 6.59 -13.39 44.79
CA LEU A 5 7.79 -14.13 44.39
C LEU A 5 8.70 -13.17 43.60
N VAL A 6 9.62 -12.50 44.30
CA VAL A 6 10.75 -11.79 43.71
C VAL A 6 11.59 -12.84 42.98
N THR A 7 11.53 -12.86 41.66
CA THR A 7 12.36 -13.76 40.87
C THR A 7 13.78 -13.26 40.78
N ALA A 8 14.71 -14.05 41.31
CA ALA A 8 16.15 -13.83 41.19
C ALA A 8 16.64 -14.30 39.80
N TYR A 9 17.45 -13.48 39.12
CA TYR A 9 18.06 -13.83 37.84
C TYR A 9 19.17 -14.87 38.02
N LYS A 10 19.29 -15.83 37.09
CA LYS A 10 20.31 -16.89 37.16
C LYS A 10 21.72 -16.39 36.84
N PHE A 11 21.85 -15.48 35.89
CA PHE A 11 23.12 -14.92 35.43
C PHE A 11 23.15 -13.40 35.55
N ALA A 12 24.32 -12.85 35.87
CA ALA A 12 24.62 -11.43 35.81
C ALA A 12 25.92 -11.22 35.03
N PHE A 13 25.89 -10.37 34.01
CA PHE A 13 27.03 -10.02 33.16
C PHE A 13 27.37 -8.55 33.33
N ASN A 14 28.64 -8.23 33.58
CA ASN A 14 29.13 -6.87 33.52
C ASN A 14 29.74 -6.59 32.14
N SER A 15 29.60 -5.37 31.64
CA SER A 15 30.22 -4.95 30.38
C SER A 15 30.75 -3.53 30.43
N TYR A 16 31.92 -3.31 29.84
CA TYR A 16 32.52 -1.98 29.66
C TYR A 16 33.31 -1.90 28.35
N LYS A 17 33.55 -0.68 27.87
CA LYS A 17 34.31 -0.40 26.65
C LYS A 17 35.80 -0.23 27.01
N ASN A 18 36.69 -0.95 26.33
CA ASN A 18 38.13 -0.79 26.51
C ASN A 18 38.72 0.31 25.60
N GLU A 19 40.01 0.61 25.78
CA GLU A 19 40.73 1.63 25.00
C GLU A 19 40.78 1.32 23.49
N ASN A 20 40.73 0.03 23.12
CA ASN A 20 40.72 -0.44 21.74
C ASN A 20 39.35 -0.30 21.05
N SER A 21 38.37 0.34 21.70
CA SER A 21 36.99 0.43 21.19
C SER A 21 36.34 -0.93 20.97
N GLU A 22 36.54 -1.85 21.92
CA GLU A 22 35.86 -3.14 22.04
C GLU A 22 35.01 -3.14 23.31
N ILE A 23 33.93 -3.93 23.33
CA ILE A 23 33.12 -4.12 24.55
C ILE A 23 33.45 -5.48 25.13
N LEU A 24 33.94 -5.49 26.36
CA LEU A 24 34.31 -6.71 27.10
C LEU A 24 33.17 -7.11 28.02
N PHE A 25 32.76 -8.38 27.97
CA PHE A 25 31.73 -8.96 28.83
C PHE A 25 32.34 -9.92 29.85
N PHE A 26 31.94 -9.77 31.10
CA PHE A 26 32.43 -10.56 32.23
C PHE A 26 31.28 -11.20 32.99
N LEU A 27 31.43 -12.46 33.38
CA LEU A 27 30.45 -13.14 34.22
C LEU A 27 30.62 -12.73 35.69
N GLN A 28 29.58 -12.15 36.29
CA GLN A 28 29.59 -11.66 37.68
C GLN A 28 28.90 -12.62 38.65
N ARG A 29 27.83 -13.31 38.21
CA ARG A 29 27.10 -14.26 39.05
C ARG A 29 26.51 -15.39 38.21
N GLN A 30 26.56 -16.61 38.75
CA GLN A 30 25.84 -17.78 38.26
C GLN A 30 25.20 -18.53 39.43
N ASP A 31 23.88 -18.57 39.50
CA ASP A 31 23.15 -19.32 40.54
C ASP A 31 22.87 -20.77 40.08
N ASN A 32 23.35 -21.76 40.84
CA ASN A 32 23.13 -23.19 40.58
C ASN A 32 21.78 -23.70 41.13
N ARG A 33 20.68 -22.99 40.88
CA ARG A 33 19.34 -23.54 41.20
C ARG A 33 18.91 -24.50 40.10
N GLU A 34 18.66 -25.76 40.45
CA GLU A 34 17.99 -26.74 39.61
C GLU A 34 16.58 -26.22 39.31
N ASN A 35 16.30 -25.94 38.03
CA ASN A 35 14.92 -25.71 37.58
C ASN A 35 14.39 -27.03 37.04
N SER A 36 13.27 -27.47 37.58
CA SER A 36 12.39 -28.41 36.89
C SER A 36 12.03 -27.82 35.53
N GLU A 37 12.00 -28.67 34.50
CA GLU A 37 11.66 -28.33 33.10
C GLU A 37 10.24 -27.76 32.91
N HIS A 38 9.52 -27.45 33.99
CA HIS A 38 8.14 -26.94 34.00
C HIS A 38 8.00 -25.46 34.36
N ASN A 39 9.10 -24.73 34.63
CA ASN A 39 9.06 -23.29 34.84
C ASN A 39 9.36 -22.52 33.54
N ILE A 40 8.46 -22.63 32.56
CA ILE A 40 8.52 -21.95 31.24
C ILE A 40 8.27 -20.43 31.36
N GLU A 41 7.88 -19.91 32.52
CA GLU A 41 7.23 -18.59 32.60
C GLU A 41 8.09 -17.34 32.84
N LYS A 42 9.43 -17.40 32.97
CA LYS A 42 10.19 -16.18 33.30
C LYS A 42 11.43 -15.96 32.44
N PHE A 43 11.20 -15.44 31.24
CA PHE A 43 12.21 -14.88 30.35
C PHE A 43 12.36 -13.38 30.64
N ASP A 44 13.45 -12.96 31.28
CA ASP A 44 13.66 -11.55 31.59
C ASP A 44 15.15 -11.18 31.42
N LEU A 45 15.41 -10.03 30.79
CA LEU A 45 16.72 -9.44 30.57
C LEU A 45 16.64 -7.95 30.93
N LYS A 46 17.42 -7.51 31.93
CA LYS A 46 17.46 -6.11 32.36
C LYS A 46 18.85 -5.52 32.26
N LEU A 47 18.91 -4.31 31.69
CA LEU A 47 20.10 -3.47 31.57
C LEU A 47 20.08 -2.40 32.65
N TYR A 48 21.10 -2.39 33.51
CA TYR A 48 21.30 -1.37 34.53
C TYR A 48 22.51 -0.50 34.16
N LYS A 49 22.38 0.83 34.32
CA LYS A 49 23.52 1.74 34.34
C LYS A 49 24.02 1.80 35.77
N ASN A 50 25.26 1.39 36.02
CA ASN A 50 25.84 1.53 37.34
C ASN A 50 26.61 2.85 37.42
N ASN A 51 26.29 3.68 38.41
CA ASN A 51 26.98 4.96 38.66
C ASN A 51 28.15 4.80 39.64
N GLU A 52 28.35 3.60 40.21
CA GLU A 52 29.40 3.32 41.19
C GLU A 52 30.52 2.49 40.56
N GLU A 53 31.76 2.96 40.72
CA GLU A 53 33.01 2.22 40.52
C GLU A 53 33.12 1.10 41.57
N ASN A 54 32.25 0.10 41.51
CA ASN A 54 32.43 -1.07 42.35
C ASN A 54 33.62 -1.88 41.80
N GLN A 55 34.69 -1.95 42.59
CA GLN A 55 35.81 -2.86 42.37
C GLN A 55 35.27 -4.29 42.40
N PHE A 56 35.52 -5.06 41.33
CA PHE A 56 34.99 -6.41 41.20
C PHE A 56 36.11 -7.44 41.28
N ASP A 57 36.09 -8.24 42.35
CA ASP A 57 36.96 -9.39 42.53
C ASP A 57 36.56 -10.53 41.59
N ARG A 58 37.53 -10.94 40.75
CA ARG A 58 37.49 -12.08 39.81
C ARG A 58 36.33 -12.08 38.83
N GLN A 59 36.51 -11.34 37.74
CA GLN A 59 35.64 -11.34 36.57
C GLN A 59 36.29 -12.18 35.45
N ASP A 60 35.72 -13.34 35.14
CA ASP A 60 36.14 -14.12 33.97
C ASP A 60 35.63 -13.43 32.70
N LEU A 61 36.55 -13.07 31.80
CA LEU A 61 36.20 -12.55 30.48
C LEU A 61 35.53 -13.67 29.67
N VAL A 62 34.27 -13.46 29.27
CA VAL A 62 33.48 -14.48 28.57
C VAL A 62 33.23 -14.16 27.10
N PHE A 63 33.27 -12.89 26.71
CA PHE A 63 33.05 -12.46 25.32
C PHE A 63 33.60 -11.06 25.03
N THR A 64 34.03 -10.82 23.79
CA THR A 64 34.45 -9.51 23.29
C THR A 64 33.62 -9.16 22.04
N TYR A 65 32.92 -8.03 22.10
CA TYR A 65 32.15 -7.48 20.98
C TYR A 65 32.95 -6.41 20.24
N THR A 66 32.94 -6.48 18.92
CA THR A 66 33.64 -5.55 18.01
C THR A 66 32.72 -5.12 16.87
N LYS A 67 33.14 -4.14 16.06
CA LYS A 67 32.41 -3.74 14.84
C LYS A 67 32.37 -4.84 13.77
N GLU A 68 33.22 -5.85 13.85
CA GLU A 68 33.33 -6.94 12.88
C GLU A 68 32.39 -8.12 13.17
N ASN A 69 31.60 -8.04 14.24
CA ASN A 69 30.63 -9.09 14.58
C ASN A 69 29.63 -9.33 13.44
N PHE A 70 29.34 -10.60 13.14
CA PHE A 70 28.43 -10.99 12.07
C PHE A 70 27.03 -10.39 12.26
N ILE A 71 26.49 -10.43 13.49
CA ILE A 71 25.30 -9.67 13.89
C ILE A 71 25.70 -8.40 14.60
N GLU A 72 25.19 -7.29 14.08
CA GLU A 72 25.32 -5.98 14.70
C GLU A 72 24.17 -5.71 15.67
N PHE A 73 24.48 -5.10 16.81
CA PHE A 73 23.50 -4.69 17.81
C PHE A 73 23.54 -3.17 18.01
N TYR A 74 22.41 -2.50 17.86
CA TYR A 74 22.31 -1.04 17.98
C TYR A 74 22.78 -0.56 19.37
N LEU A 75 22.38 -1.25 20.45
CA LEU A 75 22.79 -0.86 21.80
C LEU A 75 24.31 -0.97 22.01
N LEU A 76 24.94 -2.00 21.46
CA LEU A 76 26.39 -2.19 21.57
C LEU A 76 27.15 -1.24 20.64
N ASN A 77 26.67 -1.04 19.41
CA ASN A 77 27.27 -0.09 18.47
C ASN A 77 27.21 1.36 18.98
N ASN A 78 26.13 1.76 19.66
CA ASN A 78 26.05 3.07 20.31
C ASN A 78 27.06 3.23 21.45
N MET A 79 27.34 2.16 22.20
CA MET A 79 28.40 2.18 23.20
C MET A 79 29.78 2.33 22.55
N LEU A 80 30.00 1.72 21.39
CA LEU A 80 31.24 1.90 20.63
C LEU A 80 31.43 3.34 20.12
N LEU A 81 30.36 4.00 19.64
CA LEU A 81 30.41 5.31 18.99
C LEU A 81 30.52 6.51 19.93
N THR A 82 30.13 6.38 21.20
CA THR A 82 30.18 7.50 22.15
C THR A 82 31.61 7.76 22.61
N ASN A 83 32.14 8.94 22.27
CA ASN A 83 33.50 9.42 22.59
C ASN A 83 33.56 10.31 23.84
N SER A 84 32.50 10.40 24.65
CA SER A 84 32.53 11.19 25.88
C SER A 84 33.40 10.50 26.93
N PHE A 85 34.33 11.26 27.52
CA PHE A 85 35.18 10.80 28.64
C PHE A 85 34.35 10.21 29.80
N GLU A 86 33.11 10.68 30.00
CA GLU A 86 32.17 10.17 31.01
C GLU A 86 31.58 8.77 30.71
N ASN A 87 31.63 8.28 29.47
CA ASN A 87 31.10 6.95 29.11
C ASN A 87 32.17 5.86 29.05
N ASN A 88 33.46 6.22 29.00
CA ASN A 88 34.56 5.24 28.94
C ASN A 88 34.63 4.35 30.19
N CYS A 89 33.95 4.72 31.29
CA CYS A 89 33.91 3.98 32.55
C CYS A 89 32.48 3.57 32.99
N GLN A 90 31.44 3.71 32.14
CA GLN A 90 30.07 3.33 32.52
C GLN A 90 29.89 1.81 32.45
N ASN A 91 30.04 1.16 33.60
CA ASN A 91 29.69 -0.25 33.78
C ASN A 91 28.19 -0.48 33.51
N LYS A 92 27.88 -1.42 32.63
CA LYS A 92 26.51 -1.90 32.40
C LYS A 92 26.37 -3.33 32.86
N ILE A 93 25.39 -3.56 33.71
CA ILE A 93 25.03 -4.89 34.22
C ILE A 93 23.84 -5.41 33.42
N ILE A 94 23.97 -6.61 32.88
CA ILE A 94 22.91 -7.37 32.21
C ILE A 94 22.56 -8.57 33.07
N ASN A 95 21.33 -8.59 33.60
CA ASN A 95 20.81 -9.73 34.35
C ASN A 95 19.89 -10.55 33.45
N CYS A 96 20.09 -11.87 33.38
CA CYS A 96 19.29 -12.77 32.55
C CYS A 96 19.17 -14.18 33.14
N ASN A 97 18.20 -14.96 32.65
CA ASN A 97 17.95 -16.33 33.12
C ASN A 97 18.66 -17.42 32.29
N PHE A 98 19.43 -17.01 31.28
CA PHE A 98 20.20 -17.87 30.38
C PHE A 98 21.62 -17.33 30.24
N ASP A 99 22.55 -18.18 29.79
CA ASP A 99 23.94 -17.76 29.53
C ASP A 99 24.00 -16.89 28.26
N LEU A 100 24.06 -15.57 28.45
CA LEU A 100 24.14 -14.60 27.36
C LEU A 100 25.42 -14.75 26.53
N SER A 101 26.53 -15.16 27.16
CA SER A 101 27.83 -15.27 26.49
C SER A 101 27.81 -16.29 25.36
N TYR A 102 27.05 -17.37 25.54
CA TYR A 102 26.82 -18.38 24.52
C TYR A 102 26.16 -17.80 23.26
N TYR A 103 25.07 -17.04 23.41
CA TYR A 103 24.35 -16.46 22.27
C TYR A 103 25.12 -15.31 21.60
N LEU A 104 25.90 -14.56 22.37
CA LEU A 104 26.79 -13.54 21.84
C LEU A 104 27.90 -14.16 20.96
N LYS A 105 28.49 -15.29 21.37
CA LYS A 105 29.46 -16.04 20.54
C LYS A 105 28.86 -16.48 19.21
N LEU A 106 27.68 -17.11 19.25
CA LEU A 106 26.96 -17.53 18.04
C LEU A 106 26.55 -16.35 17.14
N SER A 107 26.35 -15.16 17.70
CA SER A 107 26.07 -13.94 16.93
C SER A 107 27.32 -13.34 16.27
N LYS A 108 28.52 -13.68 16.77
CA LYS A 108 29.80 -13.26 16.20
C LYS A 108 30.17 -14.12 15.00
N ASP A 109 29.96 -15.43 15.10
CA ASP A 109 30.16 -16.39 14.01
C ASP A 109 29.02 -17.43 13.99
N PHE A 110 28.14 -17.32 12.99
CA PHE A 110 27.00 -18.23 12.86
C PHE A 110 27.40 -19.65 12.43
N THR A 111 28.65 -19.88 12.00
CA THR A 111 29.15 -21.22 11.68
C THR A 111 29.40 -22.05 12.93
N GLU A 112 29.54 -21.42 14.10
CA GLU A 112 29.67 -22.08 15.41
C GLU A 112 28.34 -22.63 15.95
N ILE A 113 27.23 -22.43 15.22
CA ILE A 113 25.92 -22.96 15.60
C ILE A 113 25.97 -24.50 15.65
N PRO A 114 25.63 -25.12 16.81
CA PRO A 114 25.68 -26.57 16.93
C PRO A 114 24.65 -27.25 16.03
N ASP A 115 24.91 -28.52 15.69
CA ASP A 115 24.04 -29.32 14.82
C ASP A 115 22.64 -29.55 15.38
N ARG A 116 22.50 -29.50 16.72
CA ARG A 116 21.23 -29.61 17.42
C ARG A 116 21.03 -28.41 18.32
N ILE A 117 19.95 -27.69 18.10
CA ILE A 117 19.50 -26.57 18.93
C ILE A 117 18.09 -26.91 19.43
N THR A 118 17.88 -26.74 20.73
CA THR A 118 16.57 -26.89 21.37
C THR A 118 15.70 -25.66 21.14
N ILE A 119 14.39 -25.83 21.23
CA ILE A 119 13.42 -24.71 21.16
C ILE A 119 13.70 -23.66 22.24
N CYS A 120 14.08 -24.07 23.45
CA CYS A 120 14.45 -23.15 24.53
C CYS A 120 15.64 -22.27 24.14
N GLN A 121 16.67 -22.86 23.51
CA GLN A 121 17.81 -22.09 22.99
C GLN A 121 17.41 -21.12 21.89
N LEU A 122 16.48 -21.49 21.00
CA LEU A 122 15.93 -20.56 20.01
C LEU A 122 15.24 -19.36 20.68
N LYS A 123 14.40 -19.61 21.70
CA LYS A 123 13.72 -18.53 22.45
C LYS A 123 14.73 -17.58 23.09
N TYR A 124 15.77 -18.10 23.75
CA TYR A 124 16.83 -17.27 24.34
C TYR A 124 17.62 -16.46 23.30
N PHE A 125 17.88 -17.04 22.13
CA PHE A 125 18.53 -16.32 21.04
C PHE A 125 17.66 -15.15 20.55
N LEU A 126 16.38 -15.40 20.28
CA LEU A 126 15.45 -14.35 19.83
C LEU A 126 15.36 -13.23 20.86
N LEU A 127 15.29 -13.55 22.16
CA LEU A 127 15.31 -12.55 23.22
C LEU A 127 16.60 -11.73 23.21
N THR A 128 17.75 -12.37 22.98
CA THR A 128 19.03 -11.66 22.82
C THR A 128 18.97 -10.66 21.66
N LEU A 129 18.43 -11.05 20.52
CA LEU A 129 18.23 -10.16 19.36
C LEU A 129 17.34 -8.96 19.68
N LYS A 130 16.23 -9.20 20.37
CA LYS A 130 15.29 -8.14 20.79
C LYS A 130 15.95 -7.16 21.76
N PHE A 131 16.48 -7.67 22.87
CA PHE A 131 16.94 -6.83 23.97
C PHE A 131 18.20 -6.03 23.63
N LEU A 132 19.08 -6.58 22.79
CA LEU A 132 20.27 -5.86 22.30
C LEU A 132 19.98 -5.01 21.04
N GLN A 133 18.75 -5.08 20.51
CA GLN A 133 18.30 -4.38 19.31
C GLN A 133 19.17 -4.72 18.09
N ALA A 134 19.05 -5.96 17.62
CA ALA A 134 19.75 -6.43 16.43
C ALA A 134 19.43 -5.55 15.22
N VAL A 135 20.45 -5.20 14.43
CA VAL A 135 20.30 -4.40 13.22
C VAL A 135 19.70 -5.26 12.10
N ASP A 136 18.63 -4.78 11.48
CA ASP A 136 17.99 -5.44 10.35
C ASP A 136 18.90 -5.43 9.11
N ASN A 137 19.54 -6.56 8.82
CA ASN A 137 20.44 -6.74 7.69
C ASN A 137 20.42 -8.20 7.16
N LYS A 138 21.16 -8.43 6.07
CA LYS A 138 21.30 -9.76 5.44
C LYS A 138 21.83 -10.84 6.40
N ASN A 139 22.70 -10.47 7.33
CA ASN A 139 23.32 -11.41 8.26
C ASN A 139 22.30 -11.92 9.28
N LEU A 140 21.42 -11.04 9.77
CA LEU A 140 20.30 -11.41 10.64
C LEU A 140 19.38 -12.43 9.96
N ALA A 141 19.00 -12.19 8.70
CA ALA A 141 18.17 -13.13 7.95
C ALA A 141 18.84 -14.51 7.77
N LYS A 142 20.14 -14.54 7.44
CA LYS A 142 20.92 -15.78 7.33
C LYS A 142 21.02 -16.53 8.66
N LEU A 143 21.24 -15.81 9.76
CA LEU A 143 21.30 -16.39 11.09
C LEU A 143 19.95 -17.03 11.47
N LEU A 144 18.84 -16.29 11.30
CA LEU A 144 17.49 -16.81 11.58
C LEU A 144 17.18 -18.05 10.74
N GLN A 145 17.60 -18.06 9.47
CA GLN A 145 17.47 -19.23 8.59
C GLN A 145 18.26 -20.43 9.12
N ALA A 146 19.53 -20.24 9.51
CA ALA A 146 20.35 -21.31 10.06
C ALA A 146 19.75 -21.87 11.36
N LEU A 147 19.30 -20.99 12.27
CA LEU A 147 18.68 -21.38 13.53
C LEU A 147 17.39 -22.18 13.31
N ILE A 148 16.47 -21.69 12.46
CA ILE A 148 15.22 -22.40 12.18
C ILE A 148 15.50 -23.76 11.53
N PHE A 149 16.45 -23.84 10.59
CA PHE A 149 16.81 -25.09 9.94
C PHE A 149 17.32 -26.13 10.97
N LYS A 150 18.23 -25.74 11.87
CA LYS A 150 18.77 -26.64 12.91
C LYS A 150 17.71 -27.04 13.93
N VAL A 151 16.84 -26.11 14.34
CA VAL A 151 15.81 -26.34 15.37
C VAL A 151 14.64 -27.17 14.86
N PHE A 152 14.27 -27.06 13.58
CA PHE A 152 13.03 -27.68 13.09
C PHE A 152 13.22 -28.75 12.01
N ILE A 153 14.35 -28.77 11.30
CA ILE A 153 14.66 -29.80 10.29
C ILE A 153 15.65 -30.83 10.85
N CYS A 154 16.76 -30.39 11.45
CA CYS A 154 17.81 -31.31 11.92
C CYS A 154 17.47 -32.03 13.24
N SER A 155 16.71 -31.41 14.13
CA SER A 155 16.31 -31.97 15.43
C SER A 155 15.18 -33.01 15.34
N ASN A 156 14.47 -33.08 14.22
CA ASN A 156 13.24 -33.86 14.02
C ASN A 156 13.46 -35.37 13.79
N THR A 157 14.65 -35.89 14.13
CA THR A 157 14.93 -37.34 14.03
C THR A 157 14.31 -38.16 15.17
N ASP A 158 13.93 -37.53 16.28
CA ASP A 158 13.27 -38.23 17.40
C ASP A 158 11.75 -38.11 17.26
N LYS A 159 11.18 -39.09 16.54
CA LYS A 159 9.73 -39.33 16.51
C LYS A 159 9.23 -39.52 17.94
N ASN A 160 8.34 -38.63 18.38
CA ASN A 160 7.42 -38.71 19.53
C ASN A 160 7.71 -37.69 20.65
N ASN A 161 6.65 -36.93 20.98
CA ASN A 161 6.36 -36.31 22.28
C ASN A 161 6.64 -34.83 22.57
N THR A 162 6.93 -33.95 21.62
CA THR A 162 6.74 -32.51 21.88
C THR A 162 5.30 -32.13 21.59
N LYS A 163 4.48 -31.94 22.65
CA LYS A 163 3.15 -31.33 22.55
C LYS A 163 3.29 -30.02 21.76
N HIS A 164 2.46 -29.88 20.74
CA HIS A 164 2.54 -28.83 19.73
C HIS A 164 2.33 -27.40 20.27
N GLU A 165 1.92 -27.27 21.54
CA GLU A 165 1.58 -26.01 22.21
C GLU A 165 2.79 -25.24 22.80
N GLU A 166 4.01 -25.80 22.85
CA GLU A 166 5.13 -25.16 23.56
C GLU A 166 6.20 -24.49 22.68
N ILE A 167 6.07 -24.55 21.35
CA ILE A 167 7.23 -24.30 20.49
C ILE A 167 7.50 -22.80 20.28
N ILE A 168 6.49 -22.04 19.85
CA ILE A 168 6.47 -20.57 19.77
C ILE A 168 4.98 -20.20 19.76
N ASP A 169 4.49 -19.49 20.77
CA ASP A 169 3.08 -19.05 20.83
C ASP A 169 2.93 -17.57 20.46
N SER A 170 1.68 -17.12 20.29
CA SER A 170 1.37 -15.71 20.01
C SER A 170 1.81 -14.78 21.16
N ASN A 171 1.67 -15.22 22.42
CA ASN A 171 2.09 -14.45 23.58
C ASN A 171 3.60 -14.14 23.56
N PHE A 172 4.43 -15.10 23.15
CA PHE A 172 5.86 -14.90 22.97
C PHE A 172 6.14 -14.02 21.76
N MET A 173 5.52 -14.31 20.61
CA MET A 173 5.77 -13.56 19.37
C MET A 173 5.35 -12.10 19.43
N SER A 174 4.26 -11.78 20.13
CA SER A 174 3.78 -10.40 20.35
C SER A 174 4.83 -9.46 20.93
N GLN A 175 5.82 -10.01 21.63
CA GLN A 175 6.87 -9.24 22.29
C GLN A 175 7.99 -8.77 21.37
N PHE A 176 8.05 -9.23 20.11
CA PHE A 176 9.14 -8.92 19.18
C PHE A 176 8.77 -7.80 18.21
N ASP A 177 9.80 -7.05 17.78
CA ASP A 177 9.66 -6.03 16.76
C ASP A 177 9.29 -6.63 15.40
N PHE A 178 8.62 -5.85 14.56
CA PHE A 178 8.16 -6.26 13.23
C PHE A 178 9.28 -6.87 12.36
N TYR A 179 10.50 -6.34 12.40
CA TYR A 179 11.60 -6.83 11.56
C TYR A 179 12.07 -8.24 11.97
N ILE A 180 12.02 -8.61 13.25
CA ILE A 180 12.36 -9.97 13.72
C ILE A 180 11.28 -10.95 13.25
N LYS A 181 10.00 -10.60 13.42
CA LYS A 181 8.86 -11.40 12.93
C LYS A 181 8.94 -11.63 11.42
N ARG A 182 9.20 -10.56 10.66
CA ARG A 182 9.42 -10.61 9.21
C ARG A 182 10.63 -11.47 8.85
N GLY A 183 11.76 -11.32 9.55
CA GLY A 183 12.98 -12.09 9.34
C GLY A 183 12.78 -13.58 9.57
N LEU A 184 12.00 -13.96 10.59
CA LEU A 184 11.61 -15.35 10.85
C LEU A 184 10.75 -15.90 9.70
N LEU A 185 9.74 -15.14 9.26
CA LEU A 185 8.90 -15.55 8.13
C LEU A 185 9.70 -15.74 6.84
N ILE A 186 10.63 -14.83 6.55
CA ILE A 186 11.58 -14.92 5.44
C ILE A 186 12.44 -16.18 5.56
N ALA A 187 12.99 -16.44 6.75
CA ALA A 187 13.79 -17.62 7.03
C ALA A 187 13.00 -18.91 6.78
N PHE A 188 11.72 -18.95 7.20
CA PHE A 188 10.81 -20.05 6.88
C PHE A 188 10.66 -20.25 5.37
N LEU A 189 10.34 -19.20 4.62
CA LEU A 189 10.15 -19.29 3.17
C LEU A 189 11.43 -19.72 2.43
N ASN A 190 12.60 -19.22 2.87
CA ASN A 190 13.90 -19.62 2.33
C ASN A 190 14.18 -21.11 2.55
N ILE A 191 13.88 -21.65 3.74
CA ILE A 191 14.02 -23.09 4.04
C ILE A 191 13.12 -23.93 3.14
N LEU A 192 11.91 -23.42 2.86
CA LEU A 192 10.96 -24.05 1.97
C LEU A 192 11.31 -23.88 0.47
N MET A 193 12.38 -23.16 0.16
CA MET A 193 12.78 -22.81 -1.22
C MET A 193 11.65 -22.10 -2.00
N ILE A 194 10.80 -21.34 -1.30
CA ILE A 194 9.73 -20.56 -1.91
C ILE A 194 10.28 -19.15 -2.20
N ASN A 195 10.23 -18.74 -3.46
CA ASN A 195 10.57 -17.35 -3.81
C ASN A 195 9.46 -16.43 -3.29
N TYR A 196 9.84 -15.24 -2.82
CA TYR A 196 8.88 -14.27 -2.30
C TYR A 196 9.33 -12.84 -2.55
N THR A 197 8.38 -11.92 -2.44
CA THR A 197 8.62 -10.48 -2.43
C THR A 197 7.59 -9.79 -1.53
N PHE A 198 7.94 -8.61 -1.02
CA PHE A 198 7.03 -7.75 -0.27
C PHE A 198 6.69 -6.53 -1.11
N TYR A 199 5.40 -6.28 -1.29
CA TYR A 199 4.88 -5.07 -1.93
C TYR A 199 3.89 -4.40 -0.99
N ASP A 200 4.19 -3.18 -0.54
CA ASP A 200 3.35 -2.42 0.39
C ASP A 200 2.91 -3.27 1.61
N GLU A 201 3.89 -3.94 2.22
CA GLU A 201 3.72 -4.87 3.36
C GLU A 201 2.89 -6.14 3.09
N ASN A 202 2.41 -6.35 1.86
CA ASN A 202 1.78 -7.60 1.42
C ASN A 202 2.86 -8.62 1.05
N LEU A 203 2.68 -9.88 1.45
CA LEU A 203 3.57 -10.98 1.11
C LEU A 203 3.11 -11.65 -0.18
N ILE A 204 4.01 -11.76 -1.15
CA ILE A 204 3.75 -12.38 -2.44
C ILE A 204 4.68 -13.57 -2.58
N LEU A 205 4.11 -14.76 -2.76
CA LEU A 205 4.84 -15.99 -3.04
C LEU A 205 4.91 -16.20 -4.56
N LEU A 206 6.11 -16.49 -5.07
CA LEU A 206 6.46 -16.61 -6.48
C LEU A 206 7.12 -17.98 -6.77
N GLU A 207 7.03 -18.46 -8.01
CA GLU A 207 7.74 -19.66 -8.45
C GLU A 207 9.17 -19.27 -8.80
N LYS A 208 9.35 -18.12 -9.45
CA LYS A 208 10.64 -17.53 -9.82
C LYS A 208 10.70 -16.08 -9.36
N SER A 209 11.91 -15.58 -9.07
CA SER A 209 12.15 -14.20 -8.64
C SER A 209 11.66 -13.14 -9.65
N LYS A 210 11.44 -13.50 -10.91
CA LYS A 210 10.99 -12.62 -12.01
C LYS A 210 9.51 -12.82 -12.41
N ASP A 211 8.74 -13.57 -11.63
CA ASP A 211 7.34 -13.79 -11.96
C ASP A 211 6.54 -12.49 -11.88
N ILE A 212 5.72 -12.24 -12.90
CA ILE A 212 4.82 -11.09 -12.94
C ILE A 212 3.66 -11.35 -11.97
N TYR A 213 3.33 -10.34 -11.17
CA TYR A 213 2.15 -10.32 -10.32
C TYR A 213 1.42 -8.98 -10.49
N TYR A 214 0.11 -8.99 -10.32
CA TYR A 214 -0.72 -7.80 -10.50
C TYR A 214 -1.11 -7.20 -9.16
N THR A 215 -0.65 -5.99 -8.87
CA THR A 215 -1.00 -5.24 -7.65
C THR A 215 -2.49 -4.87 -7.60
N SER A 216 -3.16 -4.82 -8.74
CA SER A 216 -4.63 -4.65 -8.85
C SER A 216 -5.43 -5.79 -8.21
N HIS A 217 -4.78 -6.89 -7.81
CA HIS A 217 -5.43 -7.94 -7.04
C HIS A 217 -5.71 -7.51 -5.59
N PHE A 218 -4.91 -6.59 -5.04
CA PHE A 218 -5.12 -6.04 -3.70
C PHE A 218 -6.29 -5.06 -3.71
N ASN A 219 -7.25 -5.26 -2.81
CA ASN A 219 -8.41 -4.39 -2.69
C ASN A 219 -8.26 -3.49 -1.46
N GLU A 220 -8.25 -2.18 -1.68
CA GLU A 220 -8.10 -1.17 -0.63
C GLU A 220 -9.23 -1.18 0.42
N HIS A 221 -10.38 -1.77 0.12
CA HIS A 221 -11.52 -1.88 1.04
C HIS A 221 -11.48 -3.13 1.92
N ILE A 222 -10.47 -3.99 1.75
CA ILE A 222 -10.21 -5.12 2.66
C ILE A 222 -9.16 -4.64 3.69
N PRO A 223 -9.49 -4.58 5.00
CA PRO A 223 -8.63 -3.96 6.01
C PRO A 223 -7.45 -4.85 6.47
N TYR A 224 -7.06 -5.83 5.65
CA TYR A 224 -6.08 -6.85 5.99
C TYR A 224 -4.96 -6.87 4.96
N LYS A 225 -3.71 -7.03 5.41
CA LYS A 225 -2.59 -7.30 4.49
C LYS A 225 -2.78 -8.68 3.85
N ASN A 226 -2.22 -8.83 2.65
CA ASN A 226 -2.49 -9.95 1.77
C ASN A 226 -1.30 -10.92 1.73
N LEU A 227 -1.61 -12.22 1.74
CA LEU A 227 -0.74 -13.29 1.25
C LEU A 227 -1.21 -13.65 -0.17
N LEU A 228 -0.44 -13.25 -1.19
CA LEU A 228 -0.71 -13.62 -2.57
C LEU A 228 0.08 -14.88 -2.94
N ILE A 229 -0.64 -15.94 -3.31
CA ILE A 229 -0.07 -17.14 -3.93
C ILE A 229 -0.22 -16.98 -5.44
N ASN A 230 0.89 -16.70 -6.14
CA ASN A 230 0.83 -16.24 -7.53
C ASN A 230 0.45 -17.34 -8.54
N ASN A 231 0.64 -18.63 -8.21
CA ASN A 231 0.24 -19.75 -9.06
C ASN A 231 0.04 -21.06 -8.27
N TYR A 232 -0.48 -22.09 -8.95
CA TYR A 232 -0.76 -23.39 -8.35
C TYR A 232 0.49 -24.16 -7.89
N LYS A 233 1.60 -24.09 -8.61
CA LYS A 233 2.81 -24.83 -8.21
C LYS A 233 3.31 -24.38 -6.84
N ILE A 234 3.31 -23.08 -6.58
CA ILE A 234 3.67 -22.50 -5.28
C ILE A 234 2.69 -22.98 -4.21
N PHE A 235 1.39 -22.94 -4.52
CA PHE A 235 0.34 -23.46 -3.64
C PHE A 235 0.62 -24.92 -3.25
N ARG A 236 0.91 -25.77 -4.25
CA ARG A 236 1.20 -27.19 -4.05
C ARG A 236 2.45 -27.41 -3.21
N THR A 237 3.52 -26.66 -3.46
CA THR A 237 4.76 -26.71 -2.66
C THR A 237 4.48 -26.32 -1.22
N LEU A 238 3.81 -25.17 -1.00
CA LEU A 238 3.48 -24.69 0.34
C LEU A 238 2.61 -25.70 1.09
N LYS A 239 1.55 -26.19 0.45
CA LYS A 239 0.65 -27.19 1.03
C LYS A 239 1.36 -28.48 1.40
N ASN A 240 2.09 -29.08 0.45
CA ASN A 240 2.72 -30.38 0.66
C ASN A 240 3.73 -30.32 1.80
N THR A 241 4.50 -29.22 1.88
CA THR A 241 5.50 -29.08 2.93
C THR A 241 4.87 -28.79 4.29
N LEU A 242 3.85 -27.93 4.35
CA LEU A 242 3.15 -27.65 5.61
C LEU A 242 2.36 -28.87 6.14
N LYS A 243 1.82 -29.72 5.24
CA LYS A 243 1.19 -31.00 5.64
C LYS A 243 2.20 -31.98 6.24
N GLY A 244 3.44 -31.97 5.76
CA GLY A 244 4.52 -32.82 6.27
C GLY A 244 5.15 -32.32 7.58
N LEU A 245 4.91 -31.07 7.97
CA LEU A 245 5.56 -30.40 9.11
C LEU A 245 4.54 -29.61 9.95
N PRO A 246 3.76 -30.26 10.84
CA PRO A 246 2.71 -29.59 11.63
C PRO A 246 3.20 -28.39 12.44
N ASN A 247 4.41 -28.48 13.01
CA ASN A 247 5.02 -27.38 13.77
C ASN A 247 5.32 -26.15 12.89
N PHE A 248 5.70 -26.36 11.62
CA PHE A 248 5.92 -25.26 10.67
C PHE A 248 4.60 -24.55 10.35
N LEU A 249 3.50 -25.30 10.19
CA LEU A 249 2.19 -24.72 9.94
C LEU A 249 1.76 -23.81 11.09
N CYS A 250 1.86 -24.26 12.34
CA CYS A 250 1.49 -23.44 13.51
C CYS A 250 2.30 -22.15 13.58
N ILE A 251 3.62 -22.22 13.41
CA ILE A 251 4.48 -21.03 13.48
C ILE A 251 4.23 -20.09 12.31
N PHE A 252 4.04 -20.62 11.10
CA PHE A 252 3.70 -19.83 9.93
C PHE A 252 2.39 -19.05 10.15
N GLN A 253 1.37 -19.69 10.74
CA GLN A 253 0.11 -19.03 11.09
C GLN A 253 0.31 -17.91 12.11
N ILE A 254 1.04 -18.18 13.20
CA ILE A 254 1.33 -17.17 14.25
C ILE A 254 2.08 -15.98 13.66
N LEU A 255 3.10 -16.24 12.83
CA LEU A 255 3.89 -15.16 12.20
C LEU A 255 3.04 -14.30 11.28
N LEU A 256 2.19 -14.90 10.44
CA LEU A 256 1.29 -14.16 9.56
C LEU A 256 0.27 -13.32 10.34
N ASP A 257 -0.30 -13.87 11.42
CA ASP A 257 -1.22 -13.14 12.30
C ASP A 257 -0.55 -11.93 12.98
N GLU A 258 0.66 -12.14 13.51
CA GLU A 258 1.47 -11.13 14.21
C GLU A 258 1.96 -9.98 13.32
N ILE A 259 2.05 -10.18 12.01
CA ILE A 259 2.35 -9.13 11.02
C ILE A 259 1.11 -8.58 10.31
N ASN A 260 -0.08 -8.99 10.73
CA ASN A 260 -1.40 -8.59 10.22
C ASN A 260 -1.68 -9.01 8.75
N ILE A 261 -1.12 -10.13 8.29
CA ILE A 261 -1.48 -10.74 7.01
C ILE A 261 -2.67 -11.67 7.23
N LYS A 262 -3.90 -11.12 7.11
CA LYS A 262 -5.15 -11.84 7.38
C LYS A 262 -6.05 -12.00 6.15
N SER A 263 -5.56 -11.60 4.98
CA SER A 263 -6.19 -11.91 3.69
C SER A 263 -5.36 -12.90 2.87
N LEU A 264 -6.00 -13.92 2.31
CA LEU A 264 -5.39 -14.89 1.42
C LEU A 264 -5.89 -14.66 -0.01
N ILE A 265 -4.97 -14.46 -0.96
CA ILE A 265 -5.26 -14.34 -2.39
C ILE A 265 -4.69 -15.54 -3.14
N ILE A 266 -5.54 -16.26 -3.88
CA ILE A 266 -5.16 -17.39 -4.72
C ILE A 266 -5.37 -17.01 -6.18
N ASN A 267 -4.27 -16.93 -6.94
CA ASN A 267 -4.24 -16.62 -8.37
C ASN A 267 -4.16 -17.88 -9.24
N ASN A 268 -4.72 -17.82 -10.45
CA ASN A 268 -4.75 -18.88 -11.46
C ASN A 268 -5.40 -20.18 -10.98
N TYR A 269 -6.66 -20.08 -10.53
CA TYR A 269 -7.43 -21.21 -10.02
C TYR A 269 -7.60 -22.38 -11.00
N GLU A 270 -7.55 -22.17 -12.31
CA GLU A 270 -7.80 -23.22 -13.32
C GLU A 270 -6.88 -24.44 -13.22
N GLU A 271 -5.61 -24.26 -12.86
CA GLU A 271 -4.70 -25.41 -12.63
C GLU A 271 -5.08 -26.21 -11.36
N LEU A 272 -5.95 -25.65 -10.50
CA LEU A 272 -6.47 -26.25 -9.28
C LEU A 272 -7.83 -26.95 -9.45
N GLU A 273 -8.53 -26.82 -10.60
CA GLU A 273 -9.84 -27.45 -10.83
C GLU A 273 -9.83 -28.98 -10.66
N ASN A 274 -8.67 -29.62 -10.88
CA ASN A 274 -8.51 -31.07 -10.67
C ASN A 274 -8.22 -31.47 -9.22
N HIS A 275 -8.01 -30.50 -8.32
CA HIS A 275 -7.56 -30.72 -6.93
C HIS A 275 -8.29 -29.80 -5.94
N ILE A 276 -9.54 -29.46 -6.22
CA ILE A 276 -10.34 -28.49 -5.44
C ILE A 276 -10.46 -28.89 -3.96
N GLU A 277 -10.75 -30.16 -3.65
CA GLU A 277 -10.80 -30.69 -2.28
C GLU A 277 -9.52 -30.42 -1.50
N ASP A 278 -8.42 -30.58 -2.22
CA ASP A 278 -7.07 -30.43 -1.75
C ASP A 278 -6.73 -28.95 -1.43
N VAL A 279 -7.38 -28.00 -2.11
CA VAL A 279 -7.29 -26.57 -1.83
C VAL A 279 -8.07 -26.22 -0.58
N TYR A 280 -9.31 -26.71 -0.48
CA TYR A 280 -10.16 -26.45 0.68
C TYR A 280 -9.54 -26.98 1.97
N LEU A 281 -9.03 -28.21 1.98
CA LEU A 281 -8.38 -28.78 3.16
C LEU A 281 -7.21 -27.91 3.65
N PHE A 282 -6.47 -27.31 2.73
CA PHE A 282 -5.38 -26.41 3.07
C PHE A 282 -5.87 -25.05 3.59
N ILE A 283 -6.87 -24.43 2.94
CA ILE A 283 -7.47 -23.19 3.42
C ILE A 283 -8.09 -23.38 4.82
N SER A 284 -8.83 -24.49 5.01
CA SER A 284 -9.44 -24.85 6.28
C SER A 284 -8.41 -25.14 7.36
N SER A 285 -7.19 -25.56 7.00
CA SER A 285 -6.08 -25.70 7.95
C SER A 285 -5.54 -24.35 8.43
N LEU A 286 -5.72 -23.26 7.66
CA LEU A 286 -5.24 -21.90 7.96
C LEU A 286 -6.33 -21.08 8.65
N THR A 287 -6.48 -21.29 9.96
CA THR A 287 -7.65 -20.86 10.74
C THR A 287 -7.74 -19.36 11.04
N PHE A 288 -6.69 -18.57 10.82
CA PHE A 288 -6.62 -17.16 11.21
C PHE A 288 -6.99 -16.15 10.09
N PHE A 289 -7.04 -16.57 8.83
CA PHE A 289 -7.47 -15.69 7.72
C PHE A 289 -8.91 -15.23 7.89
N LYS A 290 -9.12 -13.92 7.76
CA LYS A 290 -10.42 -13.24 7.82
C LYS A 290 -10.94 -12.82 6.45
N SER A 291 -10.09 -12.87 5.42
CA SER A 291 -10.45 -12.55 4.05
C SER A 291 -9.90 -13.60 3.09
N ILE A 292 -10.71 -13.96 2.10
CA ILE A 292 -10.32 -14.86 1.02
C ILE A 292 -10.64 -14.20 -0.31
N VAL A 293 -9.65 -14.19 -1.21
CA VAL A 293 -9.76 -13.72 -2.58
C VAL A 293 -9.39 -14.86 -3.52
N VAL A 294 -10.31 -15.26 -4.38
CA VAL A 294 -10.05 -16.27 -5.41
C VAL A 294 -10.21 -15.63 -6.77
N LEU A 295 -9.18 -15.78 -7.60
CA LEU A 295 -9.16 -15.17 -8.92
C LEU A 295 -8.56 -16.13 -9.96
N ASN A 296 -9.08 -16.05 -11.18
CA ASN A 296 -8.60 -16.85 -12.30
C ASN A 296 -8.21 -15.98 -13.50
N SER A 297 -7.22 -16.43 -14.26
CA SER A 297 -6.68 -15.72 -15.44
C SER A 297 -7.55 -15.81 -16.69
N LYS A 298 -8.36 -16.87 -16.83
CA LYS A 298 -9.28 -17.00 -17.97
C LYS A 298 -10.71 -16.79 -17.51
N ASN A 299 -11.52 -16.22 -18.39
CA ASN A 299 -12.94 -15.99 -18.14
C ASN A 299 -13.70 -17.32 -18.13
N ASN A 300 -14.65 -17.47 -17.20
CA ASN A 300 -15.63 -18.55 -17.11
C ASN A 300 -15.10 -19.95 -16.73
N SER A 301 -14.06 -20.04 -15.90
CA SER A 301 -13.73 -21.31 -15.23
C SER A 301 -14.81 -21.69 -14.23
N ARG A 302 -15.07 -22.99 -14.11
CA ARG A 302 -16.02 -23.52 -13.14
C ARG A 302 -15.40 -23.41 -11.74
N GLY A 303 -15.96 -22.51 -10.95
CA GLY A 303 -15.29 -21.91 -9.81
C GLY A 303 -15.18 -22.78 -8.56
N PHE A 304 -14.33 -22.27 -7.67
CA PHE A 304 -13.93 -22.67 -6.31
C PHE A 304 -15.02 -23.08 -5.31
N LEU A 305 -16.28 -23.33 -5.69
CA LEU A 305 -17.38 -23.46 -4.74
C LEU A 305 -18.20 -24.76 -4.81
N TYR A 306 -17.72 -25.81 -5.49
CA TYR A 306 -18.51 -27.04 -5.69
C TYR A 306 -18.84 -27.86 -4.42
N ASP A 307 -18.16 -27.63 -3.29
CA ASP A 307 -18.53 -28.24 -2.01
C ASP A 307 -18.41 -27.22 -0.87
N PRO A 308 -19.48 -26.45 -0.61
CA PRO A 308 -19.47 -25.42 0.43
C PRO A 308 -19.24 -25.96 1.84
N ASN A 309 -19.57 -27.24 2.10
CA ASN A 309 -19.40 -27.86 3.42
C ASN A 309 -17.92 -27.97 3.83
N SER A 310 -17.01 -27.91 2.86
CA SER A 310 -15.57 -27.93 3.09
C SER A 310 -15.04 -26.59 3.65
N ILE A 311 -15.75 -25.47 3.42
CA ILE A 311 -15.47 -24.14 4.00
C ILE A 311 -16.26 -24.01 5.31
N ASN A 312 -16.00 -24.90 6.26
CA ASN A 312 -16.72 -24.95 7.54
C ASN A 312 -16.18 -23.94 8.58
N LYS A 313 -15.48 -22.89 8.12
CA LYS A 313 -14.77 -21.92 8.96
C LYS A 313 -15.75 -20.85 9.45
N LYS A 314 -15.78 -20.49 10.74
CA LYS A 314 -16.87 -19.65 11.30
C LYS A 314 -16.64 -18.13 11.29
N ASP A 315 -15.52 -17.63 10.75
CA ASP A 315 -15.07 -16.24 10.95
C ASP A 315 -14.52 -15.52 9.70
N ILE A 316 -14.90 -15.94 8.49
CA ILE A 316 -14.54 -15.16 7.29
C ILE A 316 -15.39 -13.89 7.26
N GLU A 317 -14.74 -12.73 7.24
CA GLU A 317 -15.37 -11.42 7.19
C GLU A 317 -15.50 -10.88 5.76
N TYR A 318 -14.56 -11.21 4.86
CA TYR A 318 -14.57 -10.72 3.47
C TYR A 318 -14.33 -11.83 2.46
N LEU A 319 -15.18 -11.89 1.44
CA LEU A 319 -15.02 -12.81 0.31
C LEU A 319 -14.92 -12.03 -1.00
N SER A 320 -13.89 -12.32 -1.79
CA SER A 320 -13.75 -11.79 -3.15
C SER A 320 -13.58 -12.91 -4.16
N LEU A 321 -14.40 -12.88 -5.21
CA LEU A 321 -14.36 -13.82 -6.33
C LEU A 321 -14.18 -13.04 -7.63
N LYS A 322 -13.23 -13.46 -8.48
CA LYS A 322 -12.96 -12.80 -9.76
C LYS A 322 -12.82 -13.79 -10.91
N ASN A 323 -13.51 -13.54 -12.03
CA ASN A 323 -13.48 -14.34 -13.27
C ASN A 323 -13.87 -15.83 -13.08
N LEU A 324 -14.96 -16.11 -12.38
CA LEU A 324 -15.43 -17.47 -12.07
C LEU A 324 -16.90 -17.65 -12.46
N THR A 325 -17.27 -18.89 -12.78
CA THR A 325 -18.66 -19.35 -12.83
C THR A 325 -18.98 -20.07 -11.53
N ILE A 326 -20.04 -19.67 -10.82
CA ILE A 326 -20.42 -20.24 -9.52
C ILE A 326 -21.87 -20.70 -9.52
N GLU A 327 -22.17 -21.77 -8.78
CA GLU A 327 -23.55 -22.18 -8.56
C GLU A 327 -24.20 -21.31 -7.48
N LEU A 328 -25.44 -20.87 -7.69
CA LEU A 328 -26.18 -20.02 -6.76
C LEU A 328 -26.36 -20.68 -5.38
N SER A 329 -26.65 -21.99 -5.35
CA SER A 329 -26.76 -22.79 -4.12
C SER A 329 -25.52 -22.68 -3.23
N ASN A 330 -24.34 -22.67 -3.85
CA ASN A 330 -23.06 -22.61 -3.15
C ASN A 330 -22.76 -21.21 -2.61
N LEU A 331 -23.10 -20.16 -3.38
CA LEU A 331 -22.99 -18.78 -2.90
C LEU A 331 -23.93 -18.55 -1.71
N VAL A 332 -25.18 -19.00 -1.81
CA VAL A 332 -26.18 -18.91 -0.74
C VAL A 332 -25.68 -19.62 0.53
N PHE A 333 -25.23 -20.86 0.40
CA PHE A 333 -24.71 -21.59 1.54
C PHE A 333 -23.58 -20.84 2.25
N LEU A 334 -22.62 -20.28 1.49
CA LEU A 334 -21.54 -19.51 2.09
C LEU A 334 -22.04 -18.27 2.81
N LEU A 335 -22.97 -17.54 2.22
CA LEU A 335 -23.55 -16.35 2.82
C LEU A 335 -24.32 -16.66 4.11
N GLU A 336 -24.96 -17.82 4.20
CA GLU A 336 -25.69 -18.27 5.39
C GLU A 336 -24.76 -18.80 6.49
N GLN A 337 -23.70 -19.55 6.14
CA GLN A 337 -22.78 -20.15 7.11
C GLN A 337 -21.73 -19.17 7.64
N GLN A 338 -21.36 -18.16 6.84
CA GLN A 338 -20.31 -17.22 7.16
C GLN A 338 -20.89 -15.90 7.70
N LYS A 339 -20.21 -15.29 8.69
CA LYS A 339 -20.53 -13.92 9.14
C LYS A 339 -19.85 -12.88 8.24
N LEU A 340 -20.08 -12.97 6.93
CA LEU A 340 -19.50 -12.05 5.97
C LEU A 340 -19.99 -10.63 6.22
N LYS A 341 -19.03 -9.71 6.35
CA LYS A 341 -19.24 -8.26 6.35
C LYS A 341 -19.10 -7.68 4.95
N GLY A 342 -18.25 -8.27 4.11
CA GLY A 342 -17.96 -7.75 2.78
C GLY A 342 -18.00 -8.81 1.67
N LEU A 343 -18.65 -8.49 0.56
CA LEU A 343 -18.70 -9.34 -0.63
C LEU A 343 -18.25 -8.58 -1.88
N ILE A 344 -17.28 -9.14 -2.61
CA ILE A 344 -16.72 -8.54 -3.83
C ILE A 344 -16.78 -9.55 -4.97
N LEU A 345 -17.64 -9.32 -5.95
CA LEU A 345 -17.79 -10.18 -7.13
C LEU A 345 -17.37 -9.42 -8.38
N ASN A 346 -16.41 -9.94 -9.14
CA ASN A 346 -15.94 -9.32 -10.38
C ASN A 346 -15.96 -10.30 -11.55
N CYS A 347 -16.69 -9.96 -12.62
CA CYS A 347 -16.86 -10.79 -13.81
C CYS A 347 -17.27 -12.22 -13.46
N ILE A 348 -18.31 -12.34 -12.63
CA ILE A 348 -18.86 -13.62 -12.15
C ILE A 348 -20.09 -14.00 -12.97
N ASP A 349 -20.20 -15.27 -13.36
CA ASP A 349 -21.42 -15.85 -13.91
C ASP A 349 -22.06 -16.79 -12.87
N ILE A 350 -23.27 -16.48 -12.44
CA ILE A 350 -24.00 -17.26 -11.43
C ILE A 350 -24.99 -18.19 -12.14
N GLU A 351 -24.71 -19.49 -12.09
CA GLU A 351 -25.53 -20.55 -12.66
C GLU A 351 -26.42 -21.23 -11.62
N GLY A 352 -27.52 -21.82 -12.06
CA GLY A 352 -28.45 -22.59 -11.22
C GLY A 352 -29.88 -22.04 -11.23
N VAL A 353 -30.84 -22.93 -11.00
CA VAL A 353 -32.25 -22.62 -10.74
C VAL A 353 -32.49 -22.99 -9.29
N VAL A 354 -32.95 -22.04 -8.48
CA VAL A 354 -33.34 -22.36 -7.09
C VAL A 354 -34.81 -22.73 -7.12
N ASP A 355 -35.16 -23.82 -6.44
CA ASP A 355 -36.55 -24.12 -6.13
C ASP A 355 -37.19 -22.92 -5.42
N ASN A 356 -38.38 -22.51 -5.85
CA ASN A 356 -39.14 -21.39 -5.27
C ASN A 356 -39.48 -21.57 -3.78
N SER A 357 -39.11 -22.70 -3.16
CA SER A 357 -39.31 -23.01 -1.74
C SER A 357 -38.25 -22.41 -0.81
N VAL A 358 -37.15 -21.87 -1.33
CA VAL A 358 -36.13 -21.18 -0.53
C VAL A 358 -36.49 -19.69 -0.40
N GLU A 359 -37.68 -19.41 0.13
CA GLU A 359 -37.94 -18.16 0.87
C GLU A 359 -37.12 -18.25 2.16
N SER A 360 -35.81 -18.05 2.04
CA SER A 360 -34.92 -18.11 3.18
C SER A 360 -34.96 -16.76 3.86
N ASN A 361 -35.31 -16.79 5.16
CA ASN A 361 -34.99 -15.74 6.11
C ASN A 361 -33.47 -15.61 6.25
N MET A 362 -32.77 -15.30 5.15
CA MET A 362 -31.35 -14.97 5.20
C MET A 362 -31.23 -13.74 6.08
N LYS A 363 -30.36 -13.79 7.08
CA LYS A 363 -29.97 -12.61 7.83
C LYS A 363 -28.50 -12.39 7.55
N LEU A 364 -28.22 -11.58 6.55
CA LEU A 364 -26.86 -11.33 6.09
C LEU A 364 -26.26 -10.18 6.89
N ASN A 365 -25.07 -10.40 7.46
CA ASN A 365 -24.32 -9.36 8.16
C ASN A 365 -23.49 -8.50 7.19
N LEU A 366 -23.88 -8.44 5.92
CA LEU A 366 -23.14 -7.73 4.88
C LEU A 366 -23.29 -6.22 5.06
N GLU A 367 -22.18 -5.55 5.32
CA GLU A 367 -22.05 -4.10 5.43
C GLU A 367 -21.50 -3.48 4.13
N TYR A 368 -20.75 -4.26 3.34
CA TYR A 368 -20.06 -3.82 2.11
C TYR A 368 -20.31 -4.75 0.93
N ILE A 369 -20.76 -4.18 -0.19
CA ILE A 369 -20.99 -4.90 -1.45
C ILE A 369 -20.25 -4.21 -2.58
N HIS A 370 -19.55 -4.99 -3.39
CA HIS A 370 -18.92 -4.53 -4.62
C HIS A 370 -19.15 -5.53 -5.75
N LEU A 371 -19.95 -5.15 -6.74
CA LEU A 371 -20.29 -5.98 -7.88
C LEU A 371 -19.78 -5.35 -9.16
N ILE A 372 -18.95 -6.07 -9.92
CA ILE A 372 -18.44 -5.68 -11.22
C ILE A 372 -18.87 -6.74 -12.23
N ASN A 373 -19.69 -6.37 -13.22
CA ASN A 373 -20.10 -7.24 -14.33
C ASN A 373 -20.63 -8.63 -13.91
N VAL A 374 -21.40 -8.69 -12.83
CA VAL A 374 -21.98 -9.93 -12.31
C VAL A 374 -23.21 -10.30 -13.13
N LYS A 375 -23.23 -11.51 -13.67
CA LYS A 375 -24.37 -12.07 -14.40
C LYS A 375 -25.08 -13.07 -13.52
N MET A 376 -26.40 -12.96 -13.44
CA MET A 376 -27.26 -13.91 -12.75
C MET A 376 -28.53 -14.08 -13.59
N LYS A 377 -29.01 -15.32 -13.75
CA LYS A 377 -30.33 -15.54 -14.37
C LYS A 377 -31.44 -15.06 -13.42
N VAL A 378 -32.50 -14.52 -14.03
CA VAL A 378 -33.52 -13.64 -13.43
C VAL A 378 -34.18 -14.23 -12.17
N PHE A 379 -34.50 -13.33 -11.22
CA PHE A 379 -35.17 -13.48 -9.91
C PHE A 379 -34.27 -13.97 -8.77
N LYS A 380 -33.71 -13.03 -7.96
CA LYS A 380 -33.26 -13.23 -6.54
C LYS A 380 -32.43 -12.09 -5.92
N TRP A 381 -32.08 -11.02 -6.65
CA TRP A 381 -31.39 -9.90 -6.01
C TRP A 381 -32.26 -9.21 -4.95
N CYS A 382 -33.60 -9.16 -5.15
CA CYS A 382 -34.51 -8.62 -4.14
C CYS A 382 -34.32 -9.27 -2.77
N ASP A 383 -34.32 -10.60 -2.69
CA ASP A 383 -34.21 -11.34 -1.42
C ASP A 383 -32.83 -11.14 -0.78
N PHE A 384 -31.79 -11.09 -1.60
CA PHE A 384 -30.43 -10.82 -1.16
C PHE A 384 -30.27 -9.42 -0.55
N PHE A 385 -30.82 -8.38 -1.19
CA PHE A 385 -30.72 -7.02 -0.65
C PHE A 385 -31.65 -6.78 0.54
N LYS A 386 -32.82 -7.42 0.59
CA LYS A 386 -33.73 -7.37 1.75
C LYS A 386 -33.10 -7.93 3.03
N SER A 387 -32.29 -8.96 2.89
CA SER A 387 -31.68 -9.67 4.02
C SER A 387 -30.39 -9.04 4.52
N ALA A 388 -29.81 -8.10 3.77
CA ALA A 388 -28.50 -7.52 4.05
C ALA A 388 -28.59 -6.13 4.71
N ASN A 389 -27.75 -5.88 5.71
CA ASN A 389 -27.65 -4.58 6.40
C ASN A 389 -26.52 -3.71 5.81
N VAL A 390 -26.66 -3.36 4.53
CA VAL A 390 -25.57 -2.80 3.73
C VAL A 390 -25.44 -1.30 3.97
N HIS A 391 -24.22 -0.85 4.26
CA HIS A 391 -23.90 0.58 4.44
C HIS A 391 -23.17 1.16 3.23
N LYS A 392 -22.45 0.31 2.47
CA LYS A 392 -21.67 0.71 1.30
C LYS A 392 -21.91 -0.23 0.11
N ILE A 393 -22.38 0.35 -1.00
CA ILE A 393 -22.64 -0.35 -2.27
C ILE A 393 -21.78 0.27 -3.38
N ILE A 394 -21.04 -0.57 -4.10
CA ILE A 394 -20.30 -0.21 -5.32
C ILE A 394 -20.74 -1.14 -6.46
N LEU A 395 -21.20 -0.55 -7.56
CA LEU A 395 -21.68 -1.28 -8.74
C LEU A 395 -20.93 -0.79 -9.98
N ASN A 396 -20.44 -1.71 -10.79
CA ASN A 396 -19.81 -1.41 -12.07
C ASN A 396 -20.36 -2.33 -13.15
N PHE A 397 -20.88 -1.72 -14.23
CA PHE A 397 -21.58 -2.42 -15.29
C PHE A 397 -20.93 -2.18 -16.66
N SER A 398 -20.82 -3.25 -17.43
CA SER A 398 -20.32 -3.22 -18.82
C SER A 398 -21.43 -3.30 -19.87
N GLY A 399 -22.71 -3.34 -19.47
CA GLY A 399 -23.82 -3.49 -20.41
C GLY A 399 -25.20 -3.27 -19.80
N THR A 400 -26.14 -2.83 -20.64
CA THR A 400 -27.50 -2.42 -20.25
C THR A 400 -28.33 -3.55 -19.64
N LYS A 401 -28.24 -4.78 -20.19
CA LYS A 401 -28.98 -5.93 -19.65
C LYS A 401 -28.61 -6.25 -18.20
N ILE A 402 -27.33 -6.14 -17.86
CA ILE A 402 -26.84 -6.40 -16.49
C ILE A 402 -27.33 -5.29 -15.55
N GLN A 403 -27.29 -4.03 -16.01
CA GLN A 403 -27.81 -2.89 -15.26
C GLN A 403 -29.27 -3.09 -14.89
N GLU A 404 -30.12 -3.39 -15.87
CA GLU A 404 -31.55 -3.64 -15.65
C GLU A 404 -31.77 -4.80 -14.68
N SER A 405 -31.02 -5.90 -14.81
CA SER A 405 -31.22 -7.06 -13.93
C SER A 405 -30.93 -6.80 -12.46
N ILE A 406 -29.98 -5.93 -12.12
CA ILE A 406 -29.60 -5.64 -10.73
C ILE A 406 -30.38 -4.43 -10.20
N LEU A 407 -30.53 -3.37 -11.00
CA LEU A 407 -31.14 -2.12 -10.56
C LEU A 407 -32.66 -2.21 -10.44
N ASN A 408 -33.35 -3.00 -11.28
CA ASN A 408 -34.79 -3.25 -11.12
C ASN A 408 -35.10 -3.84 -9.74
N GLU A 409 -34.27 -4.78 -9.30
CA GLU A 409 -34.48 -5.54 -8.07
C GLU A 409 -34.24 -4.68 -6.82
N LEU A 410 -33.35 -3.67 -6.90
CA LEU A 410 -33.13 -2.72 -5.80
C LEU A 410 -34.29 -1.72 -5.61
N ILE A 411 -35.16 -1.53 -6.62
CA ILE A 411 -36.32 -0.64 -6.49
C ILE A 411 -37.39 -1.23 -5.58
N HIS A 412 -37.60 -2.54 -5.67
CA HIS A 412 -38.62 -3.24 -4.92
C HIS A 412 -38.14 -3.42 -3.45
N ASP A 413 -38.88 -2.82 -2.51
CA ASP A 413 -38.85 -3.15 -1.06
C ASP A 413 -38.01 -2.33 -0.06
N ASN A 414 -37.65 -1.07 -0.37
CA ASN A 414 -37.10 -0.14 0.64
C ASN A 414 -35.85 -0.66 1.41
N SER A 415 -35.17 -1.66 0.88
CA SER A 415 -34.09 -2.42 1.52
C SER A 415 -32.78 -1.63 1.67
N CYS A 416 -32.67 -0.47 1.01
CA CYS A 416 -31.44 0.33 0.97
C CYS A 416 -31.49 1.60 1.83
N LYS A 417 -32.39 1.68 2.81
CA LYS A 417 -32.56 2.89 3.63
C LYS A 417 -31.29 3.28 4.39
N ASP A 418 -30.58 2.30 4.94
CA ASP A 418 -29.41 2.50 5.82
C ASP A 418 -28.09 2.68 5.05
N VAL A 419 -28.14 2.74 3.71
CA VAL A 419 -26.95 2.91 2.88
C VAL A 419 -26.44 4.35 2.97
N LEU A 420 -25.18 4.50 3.37
CA LEU A 420 -24.49 5.78 3.51
C LEU A 420 -23.58 6.10 2.30
N TYR A 421 -23.16 5.07 1.56
CA TYR A 421 -22.27 5.19 0.39
C TYR A 421 -22.82 4.40 -0.79
N LEU A 422 -23.02 5.07 -1.92
CA LEU A 422 -23.43 4.46 -3.18
C LEU A 422 -22.52 4.95 -4.31
N GLU A 423 -21.92 4.01 -5.03
CA GLU A 423 -21.15 4.26 -6.24
C GLU A 423 -21.64 3.38 -7.36
N ILE A 424 -21.95 3.98 -8.51
CA ILE A 424 -22.41 3.28 -9.70
C ILE A 424 -21.65 3.77 -10.93
N SER A 425 -21.02 2.86 -11.66
CA SER A 425 -20.35 3.11 -12.93
C SER A 425 -21.02 2.32 -14.06
N PHE A 426 -21.36 2.99 -15.16
CA PHE A 426 -22.10 2.41 -16.29
C PHE A 426 -21.22 2.05 -17.51
N GLY A 427 -19.89 2.09 -17.39
CA GLY A 427 -19.00 1.65 -18.48
C GLY A 427 -19.19 2.39 -19.82
N SER A 428 -19.64 3.64 -19.77
CA SER A 428 -20.02 4.50 -20.90
C SER A 428 -21.24 4.06 -21.70
N THR A 429 -22.13 3.23 -21.13
CA THR A 429 -23.42 2.91 -21.75
C THR A 429 -24.50 3.92 -21.37
N GLY A 430 -25.67 3.81 -22.01
CA GLY A 430 -26.88 4.53 -21.59
C GLY A 430 -27.23 4.20 -20.14
N ILE A 431 -27.62 5.23 -19.39
CA ILE A 431 -28.09 5.08 -18.01
C ILE A 431 -29.48 4.45 -17.99
N TRP A 432 -29.78 3.69 -16.93
CA TRP A 432 -31.10 3.13 -16.73
C TRP A 432 -32.13 4.21 -16.40
N SER A 433 -33.24 4.24 -17.14
CA SER A 433 -34.24 5.33 -17.10
C SER A 433 -34.88 5.53 -15.72
N ASN A 434 -35.08 4.46 -14.95
CA ASN A 434 -35.72 4.50 -13.64
C ASN A 434 -34.74 4.68 -12.48
N LEU A 435 -33.46 4.99 -12.73
CA LEU A 435 -32.48 5.20 -11.65
C LEU A 435 -32.92 6.29 -10.66
N HIS A 436 -33.56 7.35 -11.14
CA HIS A 436 -34.10 8.42 -10.32
C HIS A 436 -35.19 7.95 -9.32
N VAL A 437 -35.89 6.84 -9.63
CA VAL A 437 -36.86 6.20 -8.73
C VAL A 437 -36.12 5.44 -7.64
N LEU A 438 -35.10 4.65 -8.03
CA LEU A 438 -34.25 3.92 -7.10
C LEU A 438 -33.59 4.84 -6.07
N LEU A 439 -33.04 5.96 -6.51
CA LEU A 439 -32.33 6.91 -5.65
C LEU A 439 -33.21 7.50 -4.53
N LYS A 440 -34.55 7.51 -4.69
CA LYS A 440 -35.47 7.97 -3.63
C LYS A 440 -35.46 7.05 -2.40
N ASN A 441 -35.00 5.81 -2.53
CA ASN A 441 -34.90 4.86 -1.43
C ASN A 441 -33.68 5.13 -0.53
N PHE A 442 -32.69 5.91 -1.00
CA PHE A 442 -31.43 6.19 -0.30
C PHE A 442 -31.50 7.48 0.52
N ILE A 443 -32.29 7.47 1.60
CA ILE A 443 -32.59 8.68 2.39
C ILE A 443 -31.44 9.15 3.30
N TYR A 444 -30.50 8.27 3.67
CA TYR A 444 -29.36 8.59 4.55
C TYR A 444 -28.02 8.70 3.82
N LEU A 445 -28.05 8.85 2.49
CA LEU A 445 -26.84 8.85 1.67
C LEU A 445 -25.95 10.06 1.99
N HIS A 446 -24.70 9.78 2.39
CA HIS A 446 -23.67 10.79 2.61
C HIS A 446 -22.71 10.89 1.41
N THR A 447 -22.48 9.78 0.70
CA THR A 447 -21.63 9.75 -0.50
C THR A 447 -22.37 9.14 -1.66
N PHE A 448 -22.46 9.89 -2.75
CA PHE A 448 -23.03 9.42 -4.02
C PHE A 448 -22.04 9.65 -5.16
N LYS A 449 -21.68 8.58 -5.85
CA LYS A 449 -20.85 8.64 -7.05
C LYS A 449 -21.54 7.99 -8.22
N LEU A 450 -21.66 8.74 -9.30
CA LEU A 450 -22.26 8.28 -10.54
C LEU A 450 -21.31 8.57 -11.69
N GLU A 451 -20.73 7.51 -12.25
CA GLU A 451 -19.60 7.63 -13.17
C GLU A 451 -19.85 6.93 -14.51
N SER A 452 -19.09 7.34 -15.53
CA SER A 452 -19.02 6.68 -16.83
C SER A 452 -20.38 6.32 -17.43
N TYR A 453 -21.29 7.29 -17.58
CA TYR A 453 -22.63 7.05 -18.17
C TYR A 453 -22.97 8.08 -19.25
N VAL A 454 -23.84 7.67 -20.17
CA VAL A 454 -24.51 8.56 -21.13
C VAL A 454 -25.97 8.70 -20.73
N SER A 455 -26.48 9.92 -20.64
CA SER A 455 -27.89 10.19 -20.32
C SER A 455 -28.50 11.12 -21.36
N ASP A 456 -29.80 10.98 -21.60
CA ASP A 456 -30.58 12.01 -22.27
C ASP A 456 -30.99 13.12 -21.27
N GLU A 457 -31.47 14.24 -21.80
CA GLU A 457 -31.84 15.42 -21.00
C GLU A 457 -32.93 15.11 -19.97
N ASN A 458 -33.92 14.29 -20.31
CA ASN A 458 -35.07 13.98 -19.44
C ASN A 458 -34.66 13.12 -18.24
N ILE A 459 -33.84 12.09 -18.48
CA ILE A 459 -33.33 11.22 -17.42
C ILE A 459 -32.36 12.01 -16.53
N ALA A 460 -31.48 12.81 -17.13
CA ALA A 460 -30.56 13.66 -16.38
C ALA A 460 -31.29 14.65 -15.48
N LEU A 461 -32.31 15.34 -15.99
CA LEU A 461 -33.14 16.26 -15.20
C LEU A 461 -33.82 15.55 -14.02
N SER A 462 -34.39 14.37 -14.26
CA SER A 462 -35.07 13.59 -13.23
C SER A 462 -34.10 13.12 -12.15
N LEU A 463 -32.91 12.65 -12.55
CA LEU A 463 -31.86 12.21 -11.65
C LEU A 463 -31.36 13.35 -10.77
N VAL A 464 -31.03 14.48 -11.39
CA VAL A 464 -30.49 15.64 -10.70
C VAL A 464 -31.53 16.20 -9.71
N LYS A 465 -32.81 16.30 -10.09
CA LYS A 465 -33.91 16.64 -9.15
C LYS A 465 -34.01 15.67 -7.96
N THR A 466 -33.76 14.37 -8.15
CA THR A 466 -33.73 13.43 -7.01
C THR A 466 -32.55 13.72 -6.09
N VAL A 467 -31.37 14.04 -6.65
CA VAL A 467 -30.17 14.41 -5.86
C VAL A 467 -30.40 15.69 -5.05
N ASP A 468 -31.11 16.69 -5.59
CA ASP A 468 -31.46 17.94 -4.86
C ASP A 468 -32.18 17.68 -3.53
N ASN A 469 -32.97 16.60 -3.47
CA ASN A 469 -33.72 16.23 -2.29
C ASN A 469 -32.89 15.50 -1.21
N MET A 470 -31.62 15.17 -1.49
CA MET A 470 -30.72 14.46 -0.58
C MET A 470 -30.01 15.42 0.38
N LYS A 471 -30.73 15.87 1.42
CA LYS A 471 -30.22 16.87 2.39
C LYS A 471 -28.98 16.46 3.19
N GLY A 472 -28.72 15.15 3.33
CA GLY A 472 -27.59 14.61 4.07
C GLY A 472 -26.32 14.40 3.23
N LEU A 473 -26.38 14.69 1.93
CA LEU A 473 -25.29 14.37 1.01
C LEU A 473 -24.09 15.29 1.25
N GLU A 474 -22.91 14.70 1.47
CA GLU A 474 -21.66 15.43 1.71
C GLU A 474 -20.66 15.28 0.55
N ASN A 475 -20.67 14.14 -0.15
CA ASN A 475 -19.77 13.86 -1.26
C ASN A 475 -20.56 13.48 -2.51
N LEU A 476 -20.38 14.23 -3.59
CA LEU A 476 -21.08 14.01 -4.87
C LEU A 476 -20.11 13.93 -6.04
N THR A 477 -20.17 12.83 -6.81
CA THR A 477 -19.60 12.73 -8.15
C THR A 477 -20.71 12.52 -9.16
N ILE A 478 -20.80 13.37 -10.19
CA ILE A 478 -21.89 13.30 -11.18
C ILE A 478 -21.45 13.78 -12.57
N ASN A 479 -22.04 13.20 -13.62
CA ASN A 479 -21.89 13.69 -15.00
C ASN A 479 -23.11 14.51 -15.42
N LEU A 480 -22.90 15.77 -15.80
CA LEU A 480 -23.95 16.64 -16.32
C LEU A 480 -24.06 16.52 -17.84
N PRO A 481 -25.27 16.55 -18.41
CA PRO A 481 -25.44 16.51 -19.86
C PRO A 481 -24.99 17.82 -20.50
N GLN A 482 -24.78 17.80 -21.82
CA GLN A 482 -24.26 18.96 -22.58
C GLN A 482 -25.25 20.12 -22.70
N LYS A 483 -26.55 19.83 -22.75
CA LYS A 483 -27.62 20.82 -22.94
C LYS A 483 -28.36 21.02 -21.63
N GLY A 484 -28.96 22.21 -21.45
CA GLY A 484 -29.77 22.52 -20.27
C GLY A 484 -28.95 22.88 -19.01
N MET A 485 -27.68 23.29 -19.14
CA MET A 485 -26.78 23.54 -18.00
C MET A 485 -27.34 24.47 -16.90
N ALA A 486 -28.15 25.46 -17.27
CA ALA A 486 -28.81 26.35 -16.31
C ALA A 486 -29.73 25.60 -15.32
N GLU A 487 -30.32 24.47 -15.75
CA GLU A 487 -31.25 23.67 -14.94
C GLU A 487 -30.51 22.84 -13.87
N TYR A 488 -29.20 22.66 -14.01
CA TYR A 488 -28.37 21.88 -13.08
C TYR A 488 -27.55 22.75 -12.12
N ALA A 489 -27.65 24.09 -12.22
CA ALA A 489 -26.86 25.02 -11.44
C ALA A 489 -27.10 24.93 -9.91
N PHE A 490 -28.20 24.32 -9.47
CA PHE A 490 -28.47 24.14 -8.04
C PHE A 490 -27.49 23.17 -7.35
N ILE A 491 -26.83 22.27 -8.08
CA ILE A 491 -25.85 21.33 -7.52
C ILE A 491 -24.74 22.10 -6.78
N PHE A 492 -24.35 23.25 -7.32
CA PHE A 492 -23.34 24.13 -6.72
C PHE A 492 -23.84 24.81 -5.44
N LYS A 493 -25.15 24.91 -5.23
CA LYS A 493 -25.79 25.61 -4.10
C LYS A 493 -26.11 24.69 -2.92
N MET A 494 -25.88 23.39 -3.04
CA MET A 494 -26.19 22.41 -1.98
C MET A 494 -25.28 22.63 -0.76
N PRO A 495 -25.81 23.07 0.41
CA PRO A 495 -25.01 23.60 1.51
C PRO A 495 -24.30 22.52 2.35
N SER A 496 -24.66 21.24 2.21
CA SER A 496 -24.04 20.12 2.94
C SER A 496 -22.81 19.54 2.24
N ILE A 497 -22.57 19.90 0.97
CA ILE A 497 -21.55 19.27 0.13
C ILE A 497 -20.15 19.75 0.51
N LYS A 498 -19.30 18.80 0.89
CA LYS A 498 -17.88 18.98 1.22
C LYS A 498 -16.95 18.57 0.08
N PHE A 499 -17.35 17.58 -0.73
CA PHE A 499 -16.65 17.15 -1.93
C PHE A 499 -17.60 17.18 -3.13
N LEU A 500 -17.20 17.87 -4.19
CA LEU A 500 -17.98 17.94 -5.42
C LEU A 500 -17.09 17.66 -6.63
N CYS A 501 -17.40 16.58 -7.35
CA CYS A 501 -16.81 16.25 -8.64
C CYS A 501 -17.88 16.31 -9.73
N VAL A 502 -17.68 17.24 -10.68
CA VAL A 502 -18.60 17.46 -11.80
C VAL A 502 -17.85 17.21 -13.10
N SER A 503 -18.40 16.34 -13.93
CA SER A 503 -17.90 16.08 -15.26
C SER A 503 -18.97 16.45 -16.29
N VAL A 504 -18.61 17.19 -17.33
CA VAL A 504 -19.54 17.55 -18.40
C VAL A 504 -19.44 16.50 -19.51
N GLY A 505 -20.57 15.88 -19.84
CA GLY A 505 -20.64 14.76 -20.78
C GLY A 505 -20.08 15.10 -22.16
N ARG A 506 -19.46 14.12 -22.81
CA ARG A 506 -19.13 14.16 -24.25
C ARG A 506 -20.29 13.54 -25.01
N SER A 507 -20.97 14.30 -25.86
CA SER A 507 -21.93 13.71 -26.80
C SER A 507 -21.18 12.78 -27.76
N VAL A 508 -21.72 11.58 -27.96
CA VAL A 508 -21.25 10.58 -28.96
C VAL A 508 -21.26 11.18 -30.38
N TYR A 509 -22.00 12.27 -30.59
CA TYR A 509 -22.21 12.94 -31.88
C TYR A 509 -21.60 14.35 -31.95
N ALA A 510 -21.00 14.88 -30.88
CA ALA A 510 -20.46 16.24 -30.88
C ALA A 510 -18.98 16.25 -31.24
N SER A 511 -18.70 16.47 -32.52
CA SER A 511 -17.43 16.96 -33.04
C SER A 511 -17.16 18.45 -32.71
N ARG A 512 -17.77 19.01 -31.65
CA ARG A 512 -17.71 20.44 -31.35
C ARG A 512 -17.53 20.71 -29.85
N GLY A 513 -16.33 21.19 -29.50
CA GLY A 513 -16.00 22.05 -28.34
C GLY A 513 -16.35 21.58 -26.93
N LYS A 514 -15.61 22.06 -25.92
CA LYS A 514 -16.07 22.00 -24.52
C LYS A 514 -17.15 23.04 -24.28
N ILE A 515 -18.04 22.80 -23.32
CA ILE A 515 -19.22 23.63 -23.04
C ILE A 515 -19.00 24.46 -21.78
N SER A 516 -19.43 25.73 -21.83
CA SER A 516 -19.39 26.63 -20.68
C SER A 516 -20.31 26.13 -19.58
N ILE A 517 -19.79 26.04 -18.37
CA ILE A 517 -20.56 25.67 -17.18
C ILE A 517 -20.97 26.93 -16.43
N ASN A 518 -22.21 27.02 -15.97
CA ASN A 518 -22.65 28.15 -15.14
C ASN A 518 -22.48 27.78 -13.66
N ILE A 519 -21.36 28.19 -13.07
CA ILE A 519 -21.03 27.92 -11.67
C ILE A 519 -21.56 29.06 -10.81
N ASN A 520 -22.32 28.71 -9.77
CA ASN A 520 -22.80 29.65 -8.76
C ASN A 520 -23.00 28.94 -7.43
N PHE A 521 -22.17 29.23 -6.44
CA PHE A 521 -22.15 28.51 -5.17
C PHE A 521 -23.09 29.09 -4.11
N LEU A 522 -23.83 30.17 -4.38
CA LEU A 522 -24.74 30.85 -3.45
C LEU A 522 -25.25 29.95 -2.31
N GLY A 523 -24.70 30.12 -1.10
CA GLY A 523 -25.07 29.35 0.10
C GLY A 523 -24.11 28.22 0.52
N ASN A 524 -23.17 27.81 -0.33
CA ASN A 524 -22.24 26.70 -0.11
C ASN A 524 -20.76 27.14 0.10
N TYR A 525 -20.50 28.44 0.31
CA TYR A 525 -19.13 28.96 0.40
C TYR A 525 -18.29 28.43 1.58
N LYS A 526 -18.93 27.88 2.62
CA LYS A 526 -18.27 27.50 3.88
C LYS A 526 -18.07 26.00 4.07
N SER A 527 -18.62 25.18 3.19
CA SER A 527 -18.70 23.72 3.35
C SER A 527 -17.82 22.97 2.36
N LEU A 528 -17.69 23.49 1.12
CA LEU A 528 -16.98 22.80 0.06
C LEU A 528 -15.46 22.86 0.26
N ASN A 529 -14.86 21.71 0.59
CA ASN A 529 -13.43 21.55 0.88
C ASN A 529 -12.63 21.12 -0.34
N GLU A 530 -13.26 20.35 -1.24
CA GLU A 530 -12.63 19.80 -2.44
C GLU A 530 -13.56 19.92 -3.64
N PHE A 531 -13.05 20.53 -4.71
CA PHE A 531 -13.80 20.75 -5.94
C PHE A 531 -13.02 20.24 -7.15
N VAL A 532 -13.66 19.35 -7.90
CA VAL A 532 -13.11 18.73 -9.11
C VAL A 532 -14.02 19.01 -10.28
N LEU A 533 -13.45 19.55 -11.35
CA LEU A 533 -14.18 19.79 -12.59
C LEU A 533 -13.51 19.07 -13.76
N MET A 534 -14.31 18.41 -14.59
CA MET A 534 -13.84 17.65 -15.74
C MET A 534 -14.56 18.02 -17.03
N ASN A 535 -13.82 18.10 -18.13
CA ASN A 535 -14.34 18.31 -19.50
C ASN A 535 -15.19 19.59 -19.71
N ALA A 536 -15.00 20.62 -18.88
CA ALA A 536 -15.77 21.85 -18.94
C ALA A 536 -14.98 23.01 -19.57
N LYS A 537 -15.70 23.99 -20.10
CA LYS A 537 -15.17 25.32 -20.39
C LYS A 537 -15.51 26.25 -19.22
N ILE A 538 -14.54 26.98 -18.71
CA ILE A 538 -14.71 27.89 -17.55
C ILE A 538 -14.35 29.29 -18.01
N ASP A 539 -15.27 30.24 -17.84
CA ASP A 539 -15.03 31.64 -18.09
C ASP A 539 -14.52 32.38 -16.85
N GLU A 540 -14.19 33.65 -17.06
CA GLU A 540 -13.66 34.56 -16.05
C GLU A 540 -14.60 34.71 -14.83
N SER A 541 -15.92 34.71 -15.03
CA SER A 541 -16.91 34.89 -13.96
C SER A 541 -17.06 33.63 -13.11
N GLU A 542 -17.03 32.45 -13.72
CA GLU A 542 -17.08 31.18 -13.00
C GLU A 542 -15.79 30.93 -12.22
N PHE A 543 -14.65 31.33 -12.78
CA PHE A 543 -13.38 31.27 -12.08
C PHE A 543 -13.40 32.14 -10.82
N ALA A 544 -13.90 33.38 -10.90
CA ALA A 544 -14.08 34.26 -9.74
C ALA A 544 -15.03 33.68 -8.68
N GLU A 545 -16.07 32.97 -9.12
CA GLU A 545 -17.02 32.33 -8.22
C GLU A 545 -16.38 31.17 -7.42
N ILE A 546 -15.48 30.39 -8.02
CA ILE A 546 -14.72 29.33 -7.32
C ILE A 546 -13.87 29.90 -6.17
N PHE A 547 -13.22 31.05 -6.36
CA PHE A 547 -12.36 31.63 -5.32
C PHE A 547 -13.12 32.32 -4.18
N LYS A 548 -14.46 32.38 -4.24
CA LYS A 548 -15.28 32.79 -3.08
C LYS A 548 -15.45 31.67 -2.06
N LEU A 549 -15.10 30.43 -2.39
CA LEU A 549 -15.20 29.29 -1.48
C LEU A 549 -14.16 29.40 -0.35
N GLU A 550 -14.62 29.74 0.86
CA GLU A 550 -13.78 29.97 2.03
C GLU A 550 -13.12 28.68 2.54
N ALA A 551 -13.81 27.54 2.44
CA ALA A 551 -13.34 26.25 2.96
C ALA A 551 -12.49 25.44 1.96
N LEU A 552 -12.34 25.91 0.72
CA LEU A 552 -11.71 25.15 -0.35
C LEU A 552 -10.21 24.95 -0.08
N THR A 553 -9.79 23.69 0.04
CA THR A 553 -8.40 23.28 0.26
C THR A 553 -7.80 22.57 -0.95
N LYS A 554 -8.63 21.90 -1.76
CA LYS A 554 -8.21 21.18 -2.95
C LYS A 554 -9.03 21.57 -4.17
N LEU A 555 -8.35 21.87 -5.26
CA LEU A 555 -8.97 22.27 -6.52
C LEU A 555 -8.34 21.48 -7.68
N SER A 556 -9.17 20.87 -8.52
CA SER A 556 -8.67 20.04 -9.63
C SER A 556 -9.42 20.31 -10.93
N PHE A 557 -8.68 20.51 -12.02
CA PHE A 557 -9.20 20.70 -13.37
C PHE A 557 -8.67 19.63 -14.33
N PHE A 558 -9.56 18.78 -14.83
CA PHE A 558 -9.23 17.68 -15.74
C PHE A 558 -9.82 17.89 -17.12
N SER A 559 -8.96 18.05 -18.13
CA SER A 559 -9.39 18.28 -19.51
C SER A 559 -10.33 19.48 -19.65
N CYS A 560 -10.08 20.58 -18.93
CA CYS A 560 -10.87 21.81 -18.98
C CYS A 560 -10.29 22.81 -20.00
N ASP A 561 -11.14 23.69 -20.54
CA ASP A 561 -10.70 24.87 -21.30
C ASP A 561 -10.97 26.10 -20.44
N LEU A 562 -9.92 26.82 -20.05
CA LEU A 562 -10.06 28.01 -19.23
C LEU A 562 -9.93 29.23 -20.14
N ASP A 563 -10.99 30.04 -20.23
CA ASP A 563 -11.13 31.17 -21.17
C ASP A 563 -10.38 32.44 -20.70
N TYR A 564 -10.24 33.43 -21.59
CA TYR A 564 -9.49 34.67 -21.37
C TYR A 564 -10.04 35.51 -20.20
N ILE A 565 -9.17 35.86 -19.25
CA ILE A 565 -9.44 36.76 -18.12
C ILE A 565 -9.02 38.18 -18.53
N SER A 566 -9.98 39.09 -18.66
CA SER A 566 -9.76 40.44 -19.20
C SER A 566 -9.98 41.57 -18.18
N ASN A 567 -10.82 41.33 -17.17
CA ASN A 567 -11.41 42.36 -16.34
C ASN A 567 -10.99 42.28 -14.85
N TYR A 568 -10.43 41.16 -14.40
CA TYR A 568 -9.93 41.01 -13.02
C TYR A 568 -8.41 41.14 -12.91
N SER A 569 -7.97 41.81 -11.86
CA SER A 569 -6.59 41.81 -11.40
C SER A 569 -6.31 40.59 -10.52
N THR A 570 -5.06 40.17 -10.39
CA THR A 570 -4.66 39.09 -9.46
C THR A 570 -5.06 39.36 -8.00
N ARG A 571 -5.35 40.63 -7.64
CA ARG A 571 -5.81 41.05 -6.31
C ARG A 571 -7.28 40.72 -6.04
N ASP A 572 -8.05 40.41 -7.07
CA ASP A 572 -9.48 40.11 -6.94
C ASP A 572 -9.72 38.63 -6.54
N PHE A 573 -8.67 37.82 -6.50
CA PHE A 573 -8.71 36.40 -6.14
C PHE A 573 -7.94 36.13 -4.84
N PHE A 574 -8.57 35.42 -3.90
CA PHE A 574 -7.97 35.11 -2.59
C PHE A 574 -8.00 33.61 -2.25
N PRO A 575 -7.21 32.75 -2.92
CA PRO A 575 -7.14 31.31 -2.64
C PRO A 575 -6.35 30.97 -1.35
N GLN A 576 -6.63 31.65 -0.24
CA GLN A 576 -5.76 31.58 0.95
C GLN A 576 -5.69 30.19 1.59
N ASN A 577 -6.66 29.32 1.33
CA ASN A 577 -6.76 28.00 1.97
C ASN A 577 -6.41 26.84 1.05
N ILE A 578 -6.16 27.10 -0.25
CA ILE A 578 -5.86 26.04 -1.21
C ILE A 578 -4.44 25.53 -1.00
N THR A 579 -4.33 24.27 -0.60
CA THR A 579 -3.08 23.54 -0.36
C THR A 579 -2.78 22.52 -1.46
N SER A 580 -3.77 22.12 -2.27
CA SER A 580 -3.58 21.18 -3.39
C SER A 580 -4.22 21.73 -4.67
N LEU A 581 -3.43 21.75 -5.76
CA LEU A 581 -3.90 22.16 -7.07
C LEU A 581 -3.50 21.12 -8.13
N ASP A 582 -4.50 20.60 -8.85
CA ASP A 582 -4.29 19.71 -10.01
C ASP A 582 -4.81 20.36 -11.30
N ILE A 583 -3.97 20.38 -12.34
CA ILE A 583 -4.33 20.85 -13.67
C ILE A 583 -3.80 19.82 -14.67
N VAL A 584 -4.69 19.04 -15.28
CA VAL A 584 -4.30 17.89 -16.11
C VAL A 584 -5.02 17.92 -17.45
N ARG A 585 -4.29 17.87 -18.57
CA ARG A 585 -4.83 17.93 -19.94
C ARG A 585 -5.70 19.16 -20.20
N SER A 586 -5.53 20.21 -19.40
CA SER A 586 -6.34 21.42 -19.45
C SER A 586 -5.63 22.47 -20.28
N ASN A 587 -6.38 23.16 -21.13
CA ASN A 587 -5.84 24.22 -21.96
C ASN A 587 -5.70 25.50 -21.13
N LEU A 588 -4.46 25.91 -20.89
CA LEU A 588 -4.11 27.16 -20.18
C LEU A 588 -3.65 28.26 -21.14
N THR A 589 -3.71 28.07 -22.45
CA THR A 589 -3.15 29.03 -23.43
C THR A 589 -3.79 30.42 -23.36
N PHE A 590 -5.00 30.56 -22.79
CA PHE A 590 -5.65 31.85 -22.60
C PHE A 590 -5.19 32.60 -21.32
N PHE A 591 -4.40 31.95 -20.45
CA PHE A 591 -3.75 32.56 -19.27
C PHE A 591 -2.45 33.32 -19.60
N LYS A 592 -2.12 33.56 -20.88
CA LYS A 592 -0.88 34.30 -21.25
C LYS A 592 -0.71 35.63 -20.50
N ASN A 593 -1.82 36.28 -20.14
CA ASN A 593 -1.85 37.57 -19.45
C ASN A 593 -2.18 37.49 -17.95
N PHE A 594 -2.39 36.30 -17.38
CA PHE A 594 -2.75 36.13 -15.97
C PHE A 594 -1.91 35.04 -15.31
N ASP A 595 -1.12 35.44 -14.32
CA ASP A 595 -0.19 34.56 -13.62
C ASP A 595 -0.91 33.78 -12.52
N ILE A 596 -1.69 32.78 -12.91
CA ILE A 596 -2.51 31.95 -12.01
C ILE A 596 -1.69 31.32 -10.86
N LEU A 597 -0.43 30.93 -11.08
CA LEU A 597 0.39 30.36 -10.01
C LEU A 597 0.85 31.40 -8.97
N SER A 598 0.77 32.69 -9.29
CA SER A 598 1.19 33.78 -8.39
C SER A 598 0.19 34.05 -7.28
N ILE A 599 -1.09 33.67 -7.43
CA ILE A 599 -2.13 33.92 -6.41
C ILE A 599 -2.11 32.88 -5.28
N PHE A 600 -1.58 31.68 -5.52
CA PHE A 600 -1.56 30.62 -4.52
C PHE A 600 -0.35 30.74 -3.58
N THR A 601 -0.61 31.04 -2.31
CA THR A 601 0.45 31.32 -1.32
C THR A 601 0.77 30.17 -0.37
N ARG A 602 -0.07 29.13 -0.33
CA ARG A 602 0.01 28.03 0.64
C ARG A 602 0.03 26.62 0.03
N LEU A 603 0.36 26.50 -1.27
CA LEU A 603 0.37 25.18 -1.91
C LEU A 603 1.36 24.25 -1.22
N GLU A 604 0.87 23.08 -0.85
CA GLU A 604 1.65 21.92 -0.40
C GLU A 604 1.85 20.91 -1.54
N ASN A 605 0.85 20.77 -2.41
CA ASN A 605 0.88 19.90 -3.58
C ASN A 605 0.51 20.69 -4.85
N LEU A 606 1.33 20.55 -5.89
CA LEU A 606 1.04 21.11 -7.21
C LEU A 606 1.25 20.02 -8.25
N ASN A 607 0.24 19.80 -9.09
CA ASN A 607 0.28 18.85 -10.18
C ASN A 607 -0.19 19.51 -11.47
N ILE A 608 0.70 19.60 -12.45
CA ILE A 608 0.44 20.14 -13.77
C ILE A 608 0.92 19.10 -14.78
N ALA A 609 0.00 18.52 -15.56
CA ALA A 609 0.34 17.43 -16.47
C ALA A 609 -0.31 17.58 -17.84
N LYS A 610 0.46 17.35 -18.91
CA LYS A 610 -0.03 17.33 -20.32
C LYS A 610 -0.81 18.59 -20.72
N CYS A 611 -0.34 19.77 -20.34
CA CYS A 611 -1.08 21.04 -20.56
C CYS A 611 -0.54 21.85 -21.75
N ASP A 612 0.41 21.31 -22.51
CA ASP A 612 1.05 21.96 -23.67
C ASP A 612 1.56 23.37 -23.35
N LEU A 613 2.13 23.56 -22.16
CA LEU A 613 2.59 24.86 -21.67
C LEU A 613 3.89 25.30 -22.35
N GLU A 614 3.99 26.61 -22.62
CA GLU A 614 5.25 27.27 -22.96
C GLU A 614 6.22 27.23 -21.77
N SER A 615 7.53 27.29 -22.04
CA SER A 615 8.54 27.35 -20.97
C SER A 615 8.43 28.66 -20.18
N GLY A 616 8.87 28.63 -18.91
CA GLY A 616 8.77 29.77 -17.99
C GLY A 616 7.45 29.84 -17.22
N PHE A 617 6.58 28.83 -17.33
CA PHE A 617 5.29 28.83 -16.62
C PHE A 617 5.46 28.69 -15.10
N LEU A 618 6.35 27.80 -14.65
CA LEU A 618 6.61 27.59 -13.22
C LEU A 618 7.33 28.78 -12.60
N ALA A 619 8.08 29.57 -13.39
CA ALA A 619 8.74 30.78 -12.92
C ALA A 619 7.79 31.76 -12.19
N LYS A 620 6.49 31.71 -12.52
CA LYS A 620 5.41 32.54 -11.95
C LYS A 620 4.88 32.05 -10.60
N LEU A 621 5.35 30.91 -10.09
CA LEU A 621 4.91 30.35 -8.82
C LEU A 621 5.19 31.30 -7.65
N ASN A 622 4.19 31.56 -6.81
CA ASN A 622 4.33 32.48 -5.68
C ASN A 622 5.54 32.12 -4.78
N PRO A 623 6.38 33.09 -4.37
CA PRO A 623 7.55 32.84 -3.52
C PRO A 623 7.23 32.22 -2.15
N LEU A 624 6.04 32.43 -1.60
CA LEU A 624 5.62 31.84 -0.32
C LEU A 624 5.54 30.31 -0.37
N CYS A 625 5.30 29.75 -1.57
CA CYS A 625 5.33 28.30 -1.80
C CYS A 625 6.71 27.68 -1.50
N ASN A 626 7.78 28.47 -1.38
CA ASN A 626 9.09 27.98 -0.96
C ASN A 626 9.07 27.28 0.40
N PHE A 627 8.14 27.67 1.27
CA PHE A 627 8.04 27.16 2.64
C PHE A 627 6.92 26.14 2.84
N SER A 628 6.03 25.97 1.85
CA SER A 628 4.88 25.08 1.96
C SER A 628 4.90 23.91 0.96
N LEU A 629 5.44 24.08 -0.24
CA LEU A 629 5.32 23.09 -1.31
C LEU A 629 6.20 21.87 -1.03
N LYS A 630 5.55 20.73 -0.80
CA LYS A 630 6.16 19.42 -0.52
C LYS A 630 6.21 18.53 -1.74
N LYS A 631 5.21 18.62 -2.63
CA LYS A 631 5.08 17.78 -3.82
C LYS A 631 4.89 18.61 -5.07
N LEU A 632 5.73 18.37 -6.09
CA LEU A 632 5.62 18.99 -7.40
C LEU A 632 5.59 17.91 -8.48
N HIS A 633 4.46 17.80 -9.17
CA HIS A 633 4.30 17.03 -10.40
C HIS A 633 4.20 18.01 -11.55
N TYR A 634 5.18 17.99 -12.44
CA TYR A 634 5.19 18.78 -13.66
C TYR A 634 5.52 17.84 -14.81
N LEU A 635 4.48 17.20 -15.37
CA LEU A 635 4.62 16.04 -16.24
C LEU A 635 4.27 16.39 -17.69
N GLU A 636 5.06 15.92 -18.66
CA GLU A 636 4.77 16.12 -20.09
C GLU A 636 4.59 17.60 -20.48
N ASN A 637 5.41 18.49 -19.91
CA ASN A 637 5.42 19.93 -20.20
C ASN A 637 6.84 20.43 -20.53
N CYS A 638 6.95 21.70 -20.90
CA CYS A 638 8.22 22.35 -21.22
C CYS A 638 8.81 23.08 -19.99
N LEU A 639 10.12 22.97 -19.79
CA LEU A 639 10.90 23.67 -18.76
C LEU A 639 12.04 24.46 -19.42
N ASP A 640 12.30 25.67 -18.92
CA ASP A 640 13.53 26.42 -19.21
C ASP A 640 14.31 26.75 -17.94
N LYS A 641 15.38 27.54 -18.12
CA LYS A 641 16.24 27.97 -17.02
C LYS A 641 15.49 28.78 -15.94
N ASN A 642 14.51 29.60 -16.30
CA ASN A 642 13.74 30.36 -15.32
C ASN A 642 12.87 29.45 -14.45
N ASP A 643 12.30 28.39 -15.04
CA ASP A 643 11.56 27.39 -14.29
C ASP A 643 12.46 26.66 -13.29
N LEU A 644 13.66 26.24 -13.71
CA LEU A 644 14.64 25.61 -12.81
C LEU A 644 15.09 26.56 -11.70
N ASP A 645 15.36 27.82 -12.04
CA ASP A 645 15.75 28.86 -11.08
C ASP A 645 14.64 29.17 -10.07
N ARG A 646 13.38 28.93 -10.44
CA ARG A 646 12.27 28.98 -9.50
C ARG A 646 12.18 27.71 -8.66
N ILE A 647 12.27 26.52 -9.27
CA ILE A 647 12.19 25.23 -8.59
C ILE A 647 13.27 25.15 -7.49
N GLN A 648 14.52 25.52 -7.76
CA GLN A 648 15.64 25.46 -6.81
C GLN A 648 15.36 26.15 -5.46
N ASN A 649 14.42 27.09 -5.40
CA ASN A 649 14.09 27.86 -4.19
C ASN A 649 13.10 27.16 -3.24
N LEU A 650 12.52 26.02 -3.63
CA LEU A 650 11.51 25.29 -2.87
C LEU A 650 12.13 24.53 -1.68
N LYS A 651 12.26 25.17 -0.51
CA LYS A 651 12.98 24.64 0.67
C LYS A 651 12.38 23.35 1.24
N CYS A 652 11.06 23.19 1.17
CA CYS A 652 10.35 22.08 1.80
C CYS A 652 10.01 20.93 0.83
N LEU A 653 10.54 20.96 -0.40
CA LEU A 653 10.20 19.97 -1.42
C LEU A 653 10.72 18.58 -1.03
N GLU A 654 9.81 17.60 -1.00
CA GLU A 654 10.08 16.21 -0.66
C GLU A 654 9.94 15.28 -1.87
N GLU A 655 9.05 15.61 -2.82
CA GLU A 655 8.78 14.79 -4.00
C GLU A 655 8.75 15.66 -5.27
N LEU A 656 9.53 15.26 -6.28
CA LEU A 656 9.64 15.95 -7.55
C LEU A 656 9.44 14.97 -8.71
N TYR A 657 8.43 15.22 -9.52
CA TYR A 657 8.11 14.41 -10.70
C TYR A 657 8.13 15.29 -11.95
N LEU A 658 9.08 15.01 -12.84
CA LEU A 658 9.30 15.71 -14.11
C LEU A 658 9.19 14.78 -15.32
N LYS A 659 8.55 13.61 -15.15
CA LYS A 659 8.45 12.57 -16.17
C LYS A 659 7.99 13.13 -17.53
N ASP A 660 8.71 12.75 -18.58
CA ASP A 660 8.45 13.08 -19.98
C ASP A 660 8.41 14.60 -20.26
N SER A 661 9.02 15.41 -19.38
CA SER A 661 9.18 16.85 -19.59
C SER A 661 10.34 17.19 -20.50
N LYS A 662 10.18 18.24 -21.30
CA LYS A 662 11.19 18.73 -22.25
C LYS A 662 11.94 19.92 -21.68
N PHE A 663 13.26 19.81 -21.61
CA PHE A 663 14.15 20.87 -21.14
C PHE A 663 14.64 21.68 -22.34
N TYR A 664 14.34 22.97 -22.38
CA TYR A 664 14.72 23.89 -23.44
C TYR A 664 15.98 24.66 -23.06
N GLN A 665 17.09 24.34 -23.75
CA GLN A 665 18.38 25.02 -23.56
C GLN A 665 18.88 25.01 -22.10
N CYS A 666 18.46 24.03 -21.30
CA CYS A 666 18.89 23.81 -19.94
C CYS A 666 18.99 22.31 -19.65
N SER A 667 19.63 21.95 -18.53
CA SER A 667 19.75 20.59 -18.01
C SER A 667 19.35 20.52 -16.54
N PHE A 668 19.07 19.32 -16.02
CA PHE A 668 18.62 19.16 -14.63
C PHE A 668 19.69 19.61 -13.61
N SER A 669 20.96 19.44 -13.94
CA SER A 669 22.12 19.84 -13.13
C SER A 669 22.20 21.35 -12.91
N GLU A 670 21.54 22.15 -13.75
CA GLU A 670 21.49 23.61 -13.62
C GLU A 670 20.61 24.10 -12.47
N LEU A 671 19.96 23.20 -11.71
CA LEU A 671 19.43 23.53 -10.37
C LEU A 671 20.53 24.05 -9.43
N GLY A 672 21.79 23.68 -9.67
CA GLY A 672 22.95 24.31 -9.06
C GLY A 672 23.14 24.04 -7.56
N ASN A 673 24.25 24.54 -7.02
CA ASN A 673 24.63 24.27 -5.63
C ASN A 673 23.73 24.96 -4.60
N ASP A 674 23.02 26.01 -5.02
CA ASP A 674 22.14 26.81 -4.16
C ASP A 674 20.74 26.21 -4.00
N CYS A 675 20.47 25.07 -4.65
CA CYS A 675 19.24 24.32 -4.54
C CYS A 675 18.88 24.02 -3.07
N LYS A 676 17.71 24.50 -2.66
CA LYS A 676 17.30 24.54 -1.25
C LYS A 676 16.77 23.21 -0.71
N PHE A 677 16.38 22.28 -1.59
CA PHE A 677 15.80 20.98 -1.21
C PHE A 677 16.77 19.79 -1.31
N LEU A 678 18.09 20.03 -1.47
CA LEU A 678 19.10 18.96 -1.52
C LEU A 678 19.07 18.04 -0.27
N ASN A 679 18.62 18.56 0.88
CA ASN A 679 18.53 17.81 2.13
C ASN A 679 17.10 17.34 2.48
N SER A 680 16.09 17.64 1.65
CA SER A 680 14.68 17.30 1.92
C SER A 680 14.06 16.36 0.88
N LEU A 681 14.61 16.30 -0.35
CA LEU A 681 14.05 15.49 -1.42
C LEU A 681 14.22 13.99 -1.16
N LYS A 682 13.09 13.27 -1.10
CA LYS A 682 12.99 11.83 -0.87
C LYS A 682 12.67 11.07 -2.15
N VAL A 683 11.91 11.67 -3.07
CA VAL A 683 11.46 11.03 -4.32
C VAL A 683 11.78 11.91 -5.52
N LEU A 684 12.40 11.32 -6.55
CA LEU A 684 12.67 11.97 -7.82
C LEU A 684 12.26 11.08 -8.99
N ASP A 685 11.39 11.59 -9.86
CA ASP A 685 11.03 10.95 -11.12
C ASP A 685 11.38 11.85 -12.30
N ILE A 686 12.38 11.43 -13.06
CA ILE A 686 12.88 12.07 -14.29
C ILE A 686 12.87 11.05 -15.44
N GLN A 687 11.92 10.11 -15.42
CA GLN A 687 11.74 9.17 -16.54
C GLN A 687 11.41 9.91 -17.84
N TYR A 688 11.95 9.43 -18.95
CA TYR A 688 11.82 9.97 -20.31
C TYR A 688 12.29 11.41 -20.49
N VAL A 689 13.01 11.98 -19.51
CA VAL A 689 13.74 13.23 -19.65
C VAL A 689 15.09 12.94 -20.31
N GLN A 690 15.60 13.87 -21.12
CA GLN A 690 16.95 13.78 -21.65
C GLN A 690 17.97 14.08 -20.54
N ILE A 691 18.73 13.06 -20.14
CA ILE A 691 19.71 13.14 -19.04
C ILE A 691 21.14 13.08 -19.60
N TYR A 692 21.98 14.01 -19.16
CA TYR A 692 23.41 14.06 -19.47
C TYR A 692 24.26 13.55 -18.28
N LEU A 693 25.56 13.38 -18.50
CA LEU A 693 26.48 12.88 -17.46
C LEU A 693 26.53 13.85 -16.26
N GLU A 694 26.48 15.15 -16.51
CA GLU A 694 26.46 16.21 -15.50
C GLU A 694 25.24 16.09 -14.58
N ASP A 695 24.09 15.70 -15.12
CA ASP A 695 22.87 15.47 -14.35
C ASP A 695 23.02 14.28 -13.40
N LEU A 696 23.63 13.19 -13.88
CA LEU A 696 23.94 12.01 -13.05
C LEU A 696 24.94 12.34 -11.93
N ILE A 697 25.97 13.14 -12.23
CA ILE A 697 26.92 13.63 -11.23
C ILE A 697 26.19 14.47 -10.18
N TYR A 698 25.26 15.33 -10.62
CA TYR A 698 24.52 16.22 -9.75
C TYR A 698 23.62 15.47 -8.75
N LEU A 699 23.07 14.30 -9.11
CA LEU A 699 22.24 13.48 -8.21
C LEU A 699 22.93 13.10 -6.88
N LYS A 700 24.27 13.02 -6.85
CA LYS A 700 25.06 12.75 -5.63
C LYS A 700 24.85 13.76 -4.51
N ARG A 701 24.29 14.93 -4.82
CA ARG A 701 24.05 16.01 -3.86
C ARG A 701 22.81 15.78 -2.99
N PHE A 702 21.88 14.92 -3.40
CA PHE A 702 20.68 14.62 -2.62
C PHE A 702 21.00 13.64 -1.50
N LYS A 703 20.94 14.11 -0.24
CA LYS A 703 21.41 13.34 0.92
C LYS A 703 20.44 12.30 1.43
N ILE A 704 19.14 12.48 1.17
CA ILE A 704 18.07 11.62 1.71
C ILE A 704 17.16 11.04 0.62
N LEU A 705 17.62 11.03 -0.64
CA LEU A 705 16.88 10.49 -1.77
C LEU A 705 16.67 8.99 -1.58
N LYS A 706 15.42 8.54 -1.55
CA LYS A 706 15.02 7.16 -1.29
C LYS A 706 14.49 6.45 -2.54
N ASP A 707 13.75 7.17 -3.37
CA ASP A 707 13.15 6.65 -4.60
C ASP A 707 13.62 7.49 -5.79
N LEU A 708 14.18 6.80 -6.79
CA LEU A 708 14.70 7.40 -8.00
C LEU A 708 14.18 6.65 -9.22
N LYS A 709 13.52 7.39 -10.12
CA LYS A 709 13.09 6.89 -11.42
C LYS A 709 13.76 7.69 -12.52
N LEU A 710 14.43 7.01 -13.44
CA LEU A 710 15.17 7.65 -14.51
C LEU A 710 15.14 6.85 -15.81
N THR A 711 15.46 7.51 -16.91
CA THR A 711 15.68 6.85 -18.20
C THR A 711 17.11 7.07 -18.66
N LEU A 712 17.81 5.99 -18.95
CA LEU A 712 19.23 6.02 -19.33
C LEU A 712 19.40 5.97 -20.85
N SER A 713 20.30 6.81 -21.35
CA SER A 713 20.89 6.66 -22.67
C SER A 713 22.11 5.74 -22.60
N THR A 714 22.24 4.82 -23.54
CA THR A 714 23.14 3.66 -23.53
C THR A 714 24.63 3.95 -23.73
N SER A 715 25.04 5.22 -23.81
CA SER A 715 26.39 5.59 -24.25
C SER A 715 27.51 5.26 -23.26
N ASP A 716 27.24 5.11 -21.96
CA ASP A 716 28.30 4.77 -20.99
C ASP A 716 27.80 4.03 -19.72
N PHE A 717 27.56 2.73 -19.89
CA PHE A 717 27.00 1.80 -18.89
C PHE A 717 27.76 1.79 -17.56
N PHE A 718 29.08 1.56 -17.61
CA PHE A 718 29.90 1.40 -16.39
C PHE A 718 30.03 2.70 -15.59
N THR A 719 30.16 3.82 -16.28
CA THR A 719 30.21 5.16 -15.67
C THR A 719 28.92 5.41 -14.90
N THR A 720 27.77 5.20 -15.55
CA THR A 720 26.44 5.40 -14.96
C THR A 720 26.19 4.55 -13.72
N ILE A 721 26.53 3.27 -13.76
CA ILE A 721 26.34 2.36 -12.62
C ILE A 721 27.16 2.79 -11.40
N ASN A 722 28.42 3.14 -11.61
CA ASN A 722 29.29 3.60 -10.54
C ASN A 722 28.74 4.85 -9.85
N PHE A 723 28.07 5.73 -10.60
CA PHE A 723 27.34 6.87 -10.03
C PHE A 723 26.12 6.41 -9.22
N LEU A 724 25.24 5.60 -9.80
CA LEU A 724 24.01 5.14 -9.13
C LEU A 724 24.31 4.38 -7.83
N ARG A 725 25.36 3.54 -7.79
CA ARG A 725 25.79 2.81 -6.59
C ARG A 725 26.14 3.71 -5.40
N SER A 726 26.61 4.92 -5.68
CA SER A 726 26.98 5.88 -4.63
C SER A 726 25.79 6.65 -4.04
N LEU A 727 24.59 6.49 -4.60
CA LEU A 727 23.40 7.20 -4.13
C LEU A 727 22.75 6.46 -2.94
N PRO A 728 22.17 7.19 -1.97
CA PRO A 728 21.51 6.60 -0.80
C PRO A 728 20.09 6.06 -1.08
N ILE A 729 19.86 5.45 -2.25
CA ILE A 729 18.54 5.05 -2.76
C ILE A 729 18.10 3.65 -2.28
N TYR A 730 16.80 3.49 -2.03
CA TYR A 730 16.15 2.22 -1.69
C TYR A 730 15.27 1.68 -2.82
N ILE A 731 14.74 2.54 -3.68
CA ILE A 731 13.92 2.16 -4.83
C ILE A 731 14.54 2.79 -6.05
N LEU A 732 14.77 1.97 -7.07
CA LEU A 732 15.34 2.39 -8.34
C LEU A 732 14.48 1.82 -9.48
N SER A 733 13.93 2.70 -10.31
CA SER A 733 13.23 2.31 -11.54
C SER A 733 14.00 2.86 -12.75
N LEU A 734 14.42 1.96 -13.63
CA LEU A 734 15.17 2.29 -14.84
C LEU A 734 14.33 1.97 -16.08
N ASP A 735 14.23 2.93 -16.99
CA ASP A 735 13.77 2.70 -18.36
C ASP A 735 14.91 2.95 -19.36
N ASN A 736 14.89 2.27 -20.51
CA ASN A 736 15.92 2.40 -21.56
C ASN A 736 15.38 3.09 -22.82
N PHE A 737 16.11 4.13 -23.27
CA PHE A 737 15.80 4.98 -24.42
C PHE A 737 16.40 4.43 -25.73
N GLU A 738 16.11 3.20 -26.15
CA GLU A 738 16.57 2.72 -27.48
C GLU A 738 15.43 2.34 -28.43
N LYS A 739 15.49 2.91 -29.64
CA LYS A 739 14.73 2.51 -30.82
C LYS A 739 15.32 1.21 -31.38
N GLY A 740 14.93 0.08 -30.79
CA GLY A 740 15.28 -1.25 -31.28
C GLY A 740 14.98 -2.32 -30.25
N ASN A 741 14.16 -3.32 -30.62
CA ASN A 741 13.70 -4.34 -29.67
C ASN A 741 14.83 -5.24 -29.12
N LEU A 742 15.96 -5.40 -29.83
CA LEU A 742 17.00 -6.38 -29.45
C LEU A 742 18.05 -5.83 -28.46
N ASP A 743 18.45 -4.57 -28.60
CA ASP A 743 19.47 -3.97 -27.72
C ASP A 743 18.89 -3.56 -26.36
N ARG A 744 17.59 -3.21 -26.33
CA ARG A 744 16.83 -2.90 -25.10
C ARG A 744 16.95 -4.00 -24.04
N TYR A 745 16.81 -5.26 -24.45
CA TYR A 745 16.89 -6.43 -23.57
C TYR A 745 18.32 -6.72 -23.11
N ARG A 746 19.33 -6.54 -23.96
CA ARG A 746 20.72 -6.80 -23.58
C ARG A 746 21.18 -5.84 -22.50
N TYR A 747 20.89 -4.55 -22.65
CA TYR A 747 21.32 -3.55 -21.67
C TYR A 747 20.53 -3.61 -20.38
N SER A 748 19.20 -3.79 -20.42
CA SER A 748 18.41 -3.96 -19.19
C SER A 748 18.88 -5.19 -18.40
N TYR A 749 19.16 -6.30 -19.09
CA TYR A 749 19.73 -7.50 -18.51
C TYR A 749 21.12 -7.27 -17.90
N SER A 750 21.98 -6.48 -18.55
CA SER A 750 23.28 -6.11 -17.99
C SER A 750 23.16 -5.30 -16.70
N TYR A 751 22.25 -4.33 -16.62
CA TYR A 751 21.99 -3.58 -15.38
C TYR A 751 21.41 -4.49 -14.30
N GLU A 752 20.42 -5.34 -14.63
CA GLU A 752 19.84 -6.33 -13.71
C GLU A 752 20.88 -7.28 -13.12
N CYS A 753 21.69 -7.92 -13.98
CA CYS A 753 22.72 -8.87 -13.55
C CYS A 753 23.75 -8.18 -12.66
N TYR A 754 24.21 -6.98 -13.03
CA TYR A 754 25.21 -6.27 -12.25
C TYR A 754 24.71 -5.86 -10.86
N PHE A 755 23.51 -5.25 -10.75
CA PHE A 755 22.96 -4.88 -9.44
C PHE A 755 22.61 -6.10 -8.58
N TYR A 756 22.21 -7.22 -9.21
CA TYR A 756 21.95 -8.50 -8.53
C TYR A 756 23.24 -9.16 -8.01
N GLU A 757 24.31 -9.17 -8.81
CA GLU A 757 25.61 -9.75 -8.45
C GLU A 757 26.31 -8.96 -7.32
N GLU A 758 26.20 -7.62 -7.31
CA GLU A 758 26.87 -6.74 -6.34
C GLU A 758 26.16 -6.63 -4.96
N ASN A 759 25.01 -7.28 -4.73
CA ASN A 759 24.25 -7.22 -3.45
C ASN A 759 23.99 -5.77 -2.94
N ILE A 760 23.68 -4.82 -3.83
CA ILE A 760 23.40 -3.44 -3.42
C ILE A 760 22.05 -3.42 -2.67
N LYS A 761 22.09 -2.92 -1.43
CA LYS A 761 21.07 -3.01 -0.37
C LYS A 761 19.64 -2.65 -0.85
N ASN A 762 18.67 -3.51 -0.53
CA ASN A 762 17.22 -3.20 -0.44
C ASN A 762 16.50 -2.63 -1.69
N SER A 763 17.00 -2.83 -2.89
CA SER A 763 16.34 -2.31 -4.09
C SER A 763 15.20 -3.20 -4.59
N ASN A 764 13.96 -2.79 -4.36
CA ASN A 764 12.86 -3.12 -5.28
C ASN A 764 13.19 -2.44 -6.62
N ILE A 765 14.01 -3.10 -7.45
CA ILE A 765 14.26 -2.67 -8.82
C ILE A 765 13.02 -3.05 -9.61
N VAL A 766 12.12 -2.09 -9.81
CA VAL A 766 10.96 -2.27 -10.69
C VAL A 766 11.35 -1.76 -12.06
N LEU A 767 11.65 -2.69 -12.96
CA LEU A 767 11.80 -2.40 -14.38
C LEU A 767 10.41 -2.46 -15.02
N THR A 768 9.92 -1.30 -15.43
CA THR A 768 8.66 -1.16 -16.13
C THR A 768 8.86 -1.48 -17.61
N TYR A 769 8.56 -2.72 -18.00
CA TYR A 769 8.45 -3.08 -19.40
C TYR A 769 7.09 -2.57 -19.93
N LEU A 770 7.08 -1.43 -20.61
CA LEU A 770 5.92 -1.05 -21.43
C LEU A 770 5.92 -1.95 -22.68
N SER A 771 5.04 -2.96 -22.67
CA SER A 771 4.57 -3.58 -23.91
C SER A 771 3.79 -2.52 -24.68
N GLY A 772 4.34 -2.10 -25.83
CA GLY A 772 3.60 -1.30 -26.82
C GLY A 772 2.48 -2.09 -27.46
#